data_AF-A0A948CYM9-F1
#
_entry.id   AF-A0A948CYM9-F1
#
_cell.length_a   1.000
_cell.length_b   1.000
_cell.length_c   1.000
_cell.angle_alpha   90.00
_cell.angle_beta   90.00
_cell.angle_gamma   90.00
#
_symmetry.space_group_name_H-M   'P 1'
#
loop_
_entity.id
_entity.type
_entity.pdbx_description
1 polymer ?
#
loop_
_entity_poly.entity_id
_entity_poly.type
_entity_poly.pdbx_seq_one_letter_code
_entity_poly.pdbx_strand_id
1 'polypeptide(L)'
;MNLQERNYLRVPSINKDRKLDGLNTIRSSSLKDRHEQRLDINNEQLAQSPLTDNGIEISAVELPYHNRSSQVTHLSRAPPLRIALVNPGIGRMFNLDVLGGQLAGHYMEKIPDHLEVIGGISVFKGETIEIYFVAIEEEKDTSDGILEKLENINPDIVGVAMRIGSLPVTEPIIKQSLQRGRVVVCGQTQALHAYDHLLKRYPNAIMVINEGEEALCGISDAVRKLRGNTLPGSMINIAELKAELQAQNIPNIAFIMSEGNMAPITERRFDGSKAYPLLRNERIIKYLIANRHVVDFEFNRGCSSNRCPFCSLAKMRARCHDKRHYHRPVQQVIDDFRWLYSRGVRVFNCVSEDFIPDSNEPGELRAVDELIDELIGLRKNEGMDINFFITTRVRSVFIAGDLKGNIERRQRYENLKRAGCIGVFVGIESGSPEQLKRYAKDSNVFENESAIEVLTRIGMAMPDSRVQTTINKEPMTFRPMLSSGFMMFDLLMEDVREILDNIAFVRRTMLTTNYGDSFDIFNICRVEAGSALVKLVEKAEQSYEVKLLGELDINTLNYDIVGYLNPDVFRITEHVRAWQKKCDSFNRKVQSAIQKGIVAEEERDITGDVKRHDVQEYFIADKNMLVSYSIGLRMLELDMLKDMTLAVMNGADDTKLGDVVAIYDSIRFAMIADIENKLISGKIRDETGELINETQFLRRDNIEDFIKAKDIGSIYFKPYLNALHRISEFQAFKRVYYLRPSLNKAFPTFGSFYGALEDIDHYLDEHRESIEYLSLVVRELILAIRDPAFEIGKNEFSDVAADIEYLVQRAANFLTTQEKLSEIVDGLTEIVPRKITHKITPVISIEGHLLQVNKRMFKYI
;
A
#
# COMPACT_ATOMS: atom_id res chain seq x y z
N MET A 1 12.16 -39.50 -38.80
CA MET A 1 12.88 -38.58 -39.69
C MET A 1 12.04 -37.30 -39.78
N ASN A 2 12.39 -36.12 -39.28
CA ASN A 2 13.59 -35.64 -38.60
C ASN A 2 13.16 -34.67 -37.48
N LEU A 3 13.64 -34.98 -36.28
CA LEU A 3 13.92 -34.05 -35.18
C LEU A 3 15.39 -33.66 -35.35
N GLN A 4 15.71 -32.37 -35.51
CA GLN A 4 17.01 -31.81 -35.11
C GLN A 4 17.00 -30.27 -35.20
N GLU A 5 17.79 -29.66 -34.31
CA GLU A 5 18.16 -28.23 -34.21
C GLU A 5 17.40 -27.36 -33.19
N ARG A 6 17.60 -27.67 -31.90
CA ARG A 6 17.89 -26.65 -30.88
C ARG A 6 18.98 -27.17 -29.92
N ASN A 7 20.19 -26.64 -30.07
CA ASN A 7 21.28 -26.75 -29.10
C ASN A 7 22.10 -25.47 -29.18
N TYR A 8 21.98 -24.56 -28.23
CA TYR A 8 23.06 -23.71 -27.70
C TYR A 8 22.55 -23.01 -26.44
N LEU A 9 22.92 -23.57 -25.28
CA LEU A 9 23.25 -22.91 -23.99
C LEU A 9 23.33 -24.03 -22.93
N ARG A 10 24.47 -24.73 -22.92
CA ARG A 10 24.84 -25.66 -21.84
C ARG A 10 25.38 -24.84 -20.67
N VAL A 11 24.71 -24.95 -19.53
CA VAL A 11 25.21 -24.59 -18.20
C VAL A 11 26.28 -25.62 -17.80
N PRO A 12 27.44 -25.23 -17.23
CA PRO A 12 28.42 -26.20 -16.75
C PRO A 12 27.90 -26.92 -15.51
N SER A 13 27.86 -28.25 -15.58
CA SER A 13 27.63 -29.14 -14.44
C SER A 13 28.77 -29.02 -13.43
N ILE A 14 28.46 -28.63 -12.19
CA ILE A 14 29.39 -28.65 -11.07
C ILE A 14 29.61 -30.11 -10.65
N ASN A 15 30.87 -30.53 -10.74
CA ASN A 15 31.38 -31.81 -10.27
C ASN A 15 31.14 -31.96 -8.75
N LYS A 16 30.29 -32.91 -8.37
CA LYS A 16 30.26 -33.48 -7.01
C LYS A 16 31.36 -34.53 -6.93
N ASP A 17 32.54 -34.14 -6.48
CA ASP A 17 33.53 -35.05 -5.90
C ASP A 17 34.66 -34.25 -5.24
N ARG A 18 34.46 -33.90 -3.97
CA ARG A 18 35.59 -33.62 -3.06
C ARG A 18 35.33 -34.27 -1.71
N LYS A 19 36.12 -35.32 -1.48
CA LYS A 19 36.33 -36.01 -0.22
C LYS A 19 36.67 -35.02 0.89
N LEU A 20 35.93 -35.09 1.99
CA LEU A 20 36.34 -34.57 3.28
C LEU A 20 36.87 -35.76 4.09
N ASP A 21 38.17 -35.99 4.00
CA ASP A 21 38.91 -36.77 4.99
C ASP A 21 39.44 -35.79 6.05
N GLY A 22 39.18 -36.12 7.32
CA GLY A 22 39.90 -35.55 8.46
C GLY A 22 39.03 -34.79 9.44
N LEU A 23 38.46 -35.52 10.42
CA LEU A 23 38.61 -35.25 11.86
C LEU A 23 37.75 -36.23 12.65
N ASN A 24 38.31 -37.42 12.90
CA ASN A 24 37.92 -38.27 14.02
C ASN A 24 38.88 -37.97 15.16
N THR A 25 38.35 -37.50 16.30
CA THR A 25 38.61 -37.91 17.70
C THR A 25 38.38 -36.74 18.64
N ILE A 26 37.37 -36.81 19.51
CA ILE A 26 37.51 -37.27 20.91
C ILE A 26 36.12 -37.42 21.53
N ARG A 27 36.04 -38.51 22.28
CA ARG A 27 34.95 -39.15 23.01
C ARG A 27 34.09 -38.26 23.92
N SER A 28 32.83 -38.69 23.98
CA SER A 28 31.91 -38.71 25.12
C SER A 28 32.55 -38.75 26.52
N SER A 29 32.06 -37.89 27.42
CA SER A 29 31.82 -38.25 28.81
C SER A 29 30.73 -37.40 29.44
N SER A 30 29.92 -38.08 30.23
CA SER A 30 28.70 -37.73 30.93
C SER A 30 28.83 -36.71 32.06
N LEU A 31 27.76 -35.94 32.23
CA LEU A 31 26.98 -35.67 33.46
C LEU A 31 27.59 -36.00 34.84
N LYS A 32 27.31 -35.04 35.76
CA LYS A 32 27.33 -35.06 37.24
C LYS A 32 28.66 -34.70 37.91
N ASP A 33 28.79 -33.44 38.34
CA ASP A 33 28.69 -33.09 39.76
C ASP A 33 29.02 -31.60 40.04
N ARG A 34 28.37 -31.09 41.10
CA ARG A 34 28.75 -29.99 42.03
C ARG A 34 28.08 -28.62 41.93
N HIS A 35 27.12 -28.48 42.85
CA HIS A 35 26.99 -27.47 43.93
C HIS A 35 26.76 -25.99 43.62
N GLU A 36 25.50 -25.59 43.86
CA GLU A 36 25.07 -24.66 44.93
C GLU A 36 26.04 -23.56 45.39
N GLN A 37 25.67 -22.32 45.08
CA GLN A 37 25.73 -21.20 46.03
C GLN A 37 24.58 -20.24 45.76
N ARG A 38 23.53 -20.34 46.59
CA ARG A 38 22.51 -19.30 46.80
C ARG A 38 22.98 -18.42 47.96
N LEU A 39 22.86 -17.10 47.82
CA LEU A 39 22.91 -16.15 48.92
C LEU A 39 21.57 -15.41 48.97
N ASP A 40 20.79 -15.75 49.99
CA ASP A 40 19.66 -14.98 50.51
C ASP A 40 20.18 -13.78 51.30
N ILE A 41 19.59 -12.60 51.11
CA ILE A 41 19.59 -11.53 52.11
C ILE A 41 18.16 -10.98 52.25
N ASN A 42 17.74 -10.93 53.51
CA ASN A 42 16.41 -10.69 54.04
C ASN A 42 15.85 -9.28 53.80
N ASN A 43 14.53 -9.23 53.63
CA ASN A 43 13.67 -8.11 53.98
C ASN A 43 13.12 -8.32 55.40
N GLU A 44 13.19 -7.30 56.26
CA GLU A 44 12.05 -6.73 57.01
C GLU A 44 12.51 -5.84 58.19
N GLN A 45 11.68 -4.81 58.45
CA GLN A 45 11.58 -3.93 59.62
C GLN A 45 12.44 -2.65 59.66
N LEU A 46 11.83 -1.51 59.32
CA LEU A 46 11.26 -0.58 60.31
C LEU A 46 10.45 0.53 59.64
N ALA A 47 9.28 0.81 60.21
CA ALA A 47 8.31 1.81 59.78
C ALA A 47 8.25 2.97 60.81
N GLN A 48 7.71 4.11 60.35
CA GLN A 48 7.19 5.28 61.12
C GLN A 48 8.26 6.23 61.69
N SER A 49 8.23 7.56 61.65
CA SER A 49 7.35 8.69 61.23
C SER A 49 8.09 9.99 61.74
N PRO A 50 7.64 11.26 61.63
CA PRO A 50 6.93 12.02 60.60
C PRO A 50 7.71 13.30 60.15
N LEU A 51 7.09 14.01 59.20
CA LEU A 51 7.26 15.41 58.80
C LEU A 51 7.58 16.40 59.92
N THR A 52 8.52 17.33 59.65
CA THR A 52 8.47 18.72 60.13
C THR A 52 8.98 19.68 59.05
N ASP A 53 8.14 20.64 58.69
CA ASP A 53 8.54 21.93 58.14
C ASP A 53 9.51 22.62 59.10
N ASN A 54 10.59 23.20 58.57
CA ASN A 54 11.08 24.53 58.95
C ASN A 54 12.29 24.91 58.09
N GLY A 55 12.16 26.04 57.39
CA GLY A 55 13.23 26.64 56.61
C GLY A 55 14.39 27.09 57.49
N ILE A 56 15.60 26.86 56.99
CA ILE A 56 16.82 27.53 57.46
C ILE A 56 17.62 27.90 56.22
N GLU A 57 17.74 29.21 55.97
CA GLU A 57 18.76 29.80 55.12
C GLU A 57 20.14 29.38 55.65
N ILE A 58 20.96 28.76 54.81
CA ILE A 58 22.39 28.65 55.07
C ILE A 58 23.14 29.36 53.95
N SER A 59 23.70 30.49 54.37
CA SER A 59 24.62 31.38 53.70
C SER A 59 25.86 30.66 53.17
N ALA A 60 26.35 31.18 52.05
CA ALA A 60 27.54 30.74 51.35
C ALA A 60 28.77 30.63 52.27
N VAL A 61 29.35 29.43 52.32
CA VAL A 61 30.73 29.22 52.78
C VAL A 61 31.58 29.01 51.54
N GLU A 62 32.34 30.03 51.16
CA GLU A 62 33.42 29.91 50.19
C GLU A 62 34.51 29.00 50.77
N LEU A 63 34.74 27.85 50.12
CA LEU A 63 35.94 27.03 50.33
C LEU A 63 36.93 27.33 49.20
N PRO A 64 38.22 27.59 49.51
CA PRO A 64 39.21 27.93 48.50
C PRO A 64 39.58 26.70 47.67
N TYR A 65 39.19 26.70 46.41
CA TYR A 65 39.65 25.70 45.44
C TYR A 65 41.13 25.93 45.15
N HIS A 66 41.96 25.00 45.60
CA HIS A 66 43.37 24.94 45.25
C HIS A 66 43.54 24.74 43.74
N ASN A 67 44.11 25.76 43.12
CA ASN A 67 44.49 25.82 41.72
C ASN A 67 45.67 24.85 41.46
N ARG A 68 45.38 23.59 41.14
CA ARG A 68 46.33 22.70 40.47
C ARG A 68 46.10 22.81 38.96
N SER A 69 46.75 23.79 38.35
CA SER A 69 46.92 23.86 36.90
C SER A 69 47.86 22.73 36.46
N SER A 70 47.32 21.52 36.31
CA SER A 70 47.91 20.59 35.35
C SER A 70 47.70 21.21 33.98
N GLN A 71 48.79 21.65 33.35
CA GLN A 71 48.86 21.91 31.92
C GLN A 71 48.54 20.58 31.19
N VAL A 72 47.25 20.29 31.08
CA VAL A 72 46.76 19.44 30.01
C VAL A 72 47.00 20.28 28.77
N THR A 73 48.00 19.91 28.00
CA THR A 73 48.13 20.35 26.61
C THR A 73 46.78 20.07 25.96
N HIS A 74 45.97 21.12 25.79
CA HIS A 74 44.81 21.10 24.92
C HIS A 74 45.37 20.87 23.51
N LEU A 75 45.60 19.60 23.16
CA LEU A 75 45.69 19.18 21.77
C LEU A 75 44.45 19.77 21.12
N SER A 76 44.65 20.77 20.25
CA SER A 76 43.56 21.45 19.57
C SER A 76 42.79 20.38 18.81
N ARG A 77 41.68 19.92 19.37
CA ARG A 77 40.82 18.93 18.72
C ARG A 77 40.38 19.58 17.41
N ALA A 78 40.60 18.87 16.31
CA ALA A 78 40.13 19.32 15.01
C ALA A 78 38.64 19.68 15.13
N PRO A 79 38.19 20.79 14.53
CA PRO A 79 36.79 21.14 14.58
C PRO A 79 35.94 20.01 13.97
N PRO A 80 34.71 19.79 14.44
CA PRO A 80 33.88 18.70 13.93
C PRO A 80 33.56 18.89 12.44
N LEU A 81 33.35 17.78 11.72
CA LEU A 81 32.81 17.80 10.36
C LEU A 81 31.34 18.21 10.40
N ARG A 82 30.93 19.25 9.66
CA ARG A 82 29.54 19.70 9.62
C ARG A 82 28.83 19.17 8.37
N ILE A 83 27.76 18.44 8.57
CA ILE A 83 26.92 17.89 7.50
C ILE A 83 25.52 18.45 7.63
N ALA A 84 25.00 19.10 6.60
CA ALA A 84 23.60 19.50 6.53
C ALA A 84 22.84 18.55 5.60
N LEU A 85 21.82 17.87 6.11
CA LEU A 85 20.93 16.99 5.38
C LEU A 85 19.61 17.71 5.11
N VAL A 86 19.35 18.00 3.84
CA VAL A 86 18.23 18.80 3.38
C VAL A 86 17.09 17.91 2.89
N ASN A 87 15.91 18.07 3.51
CA ASN A 87 14.65 17.46 3.07
C ASN A 87 13.73 18.49 2.41
N PRO A 88 13.53 18.46 1.09
CA PRO A 88 12.60 19.37 0.41
C PRO A 88 11.13 18.95 0.54
N GLY A 89 10.80 17.81 1.17
CA GLY A 89 9.44 17.29 1.23
C GLY A 89 8.72 17.60 2.54
N ILE A 90 7.53 18.21 2.45
CA ILE A 90 6.58 18.35 3.56
C ILE A 90 5.94 16.99 3.86
N GLY A 91 5.91 16.59 5.13
CA GLY A 91 4.97 15.58 5.64
C GLY A 91 5.29 14.09 5.48
N ARG A 92 6.46 13.68 4.94
CA ARG A 92 6.93 12.27 4.99
C ARG A 92 8.44 12.22 5.20
N MET A 93 8.89 11.68 6.31
CA MET A 93 10.18 12.05 6.88
C MET A 93 11.20 10.91 7.05
N PHE A 94 10.79 9.66 6.91
CA PHE A 94 11.60 8.51 7.37
C PHE A 94 12.99 8.39 6.73
N ASN A 95 13.12 8.68 5.43
CA ASN A 95 14.34 8.33 4.71
C ASN A 95 15.58 9.13 5.14
N LEU A 96 15.42 10.34 5.69
CA LEU A 96 16.54 11.13 6.18
C LEU A 96 16.88 10.82 7.64
N ASP A 97 15.88 10.43 8.43
CA ASP A 97 16.09 9.95 9.79
C ASP A 97 16.90 8.65 9.79
N VAL A 98 16.65 7.70 8.88
CA VAL A 98 17.48 6.49 8.82
C VAL A 98 18.93 6.79 8.41
N LEU A 99 19.14 7.68 7.42
CA LEU A 99 20.46 8.08 6.95
C LEU A 99 21.28 8.79 8.05
N GLY A 100 20.63 9.70 8.78
CA GLY A 100 21.25 10.42 9.88
C GLY A 100 21.60 9.56 11.08
N GLY A 101 20.74 8.57 11.40
CA GLY A 101 20.96 7.63 12.50
C GLY A 101 22.15 6.72 12.25
N GLN A 102 22.39 6.38 10.99
CA GLN A 102 23.56 5.61 10.60
C GLN A 102 24.85 6.41 10.66
N LEU A 103 24.86 7.64 10.15
CA LEU A 103 26.01 8.52 10.34
C LEU A 103 26.31 8.74 11.82
N ALA A 104 25.29 9.01 12.64
CA ALA A 104 25.45 9.15 14.07
C ALA A 104 26.00 7.85 14.69
N GLY A 105 25.45 6.68 14.37
CA GLY A 105 25.94 5.40 14.87
C GLY A 105 27.34 5.01 14.39
N HIS A 106 27.75 5.47 13.19
CA HIS A 106 29.09 5.23 12.65
C HIS A 106 30.16 6.04 13.39
N TYR A 107 29.86 7.29 13.75
CA TYR A 107 30.82 8.20 14.37
C TYR A 107 30.66 8.36 15.89
N MET A 108 29.58 7.86 16.49
CA MET A 108 29.26 8.00 17.91
C MET A 108 29.10 6.61 18.56
N GLU A 109 29.89 6.33 19.60
CA GLU A 109 29.77 5.09 20.40
C GLU A 109 28.40 4.97 21.09
N LYS A 110 27.73 6.10 21.32
CA LYS A 110 26.34 6.19 21.78
C LYS A 110 25.66 7.32 21.03
N ILE A 111 24.50 7.03 20.44
CA ILE A 111 23.64 8.07 19.86
C ILE A 111 23.13 8.91 21.03
N PRO A 112 23.34 10.23 21.02
CA PRO A 112 22.83 11.10 22.08
C PRO A 112 21.32 10.93 22.23
N ASP A 113 20.85 10.77 23.45
CA ASP A 113 19.41 10.73 23.77
C ASP A 113 18.70 12.07 23.51
N HIS A 114 19.47 13.14 23.26
CA HIS A 114 18.99 14.51 23.08
C HIS A 114 19.60 15.18 21.85
N LEU A 115 18.73 15.80 21.06
CA LEU A 115 19.04 16.69 19.95
C LEU A 115 18.99 18.13 20.45
N GLU A 116 20.00 18.93 20.13
CA GLU A 116 19.90 20.38 20.27
C GLU A 116 19.13 20.96 19.08
N VAL A 117 18.22 21.89 19.34
CA VAL A 117 17.45 22.60 18.33
C VAL A 117 17.93 24.04 18.28
N ILE A 118 18.49 24.46 17.15
CA ILE A 118 18.96 25.84 16.95
C ILE A 118 18.25 26.39 15.71
N GLY A 119 17.37 27.38 15.90
CA GLY A 119 16.77 28.14 14.78
C GLY A 119 15.97 27.31 13.77
N GLY A 120 15.32 26.21 14.19
CA GLY A 120 14.58 25.35 13.26
C GLY A 120 15.36 24.14 12.72
N ILE A 121 16.59 23.93 13.20
CA ILE A 121 17.47 22.87 12.73
C ILE A 121 17.71 21.90 13.90
N SER A 122 17.51 20.60 13.67
CA SER A 122 17.89 19.56 14.63
C SER A 122 19.35 19.17 14.42
N VAL A 123 20.16 19.18 15.48
CA VAL A 123 21.60 18.93 15.43
C VAL A 123 22.02 17.73 16.27
N PHE A 124 22.71 16.76 15.65
CA PHE A 124 23.48 15.74 16.37
C PHE A 124 24.91 16.21 16.52
N LYS A 125 25.36 16.43 17.76
CA LYS A 125 26.73 16.82 18.07
C LYS A 125 27.50 15.63 18.62
N GLY A 126 28.49 15.17 17.86
CA GLY A 126 29.54 14.27 18.32
C GLY A 126 30.87 15.01 18.40
N GLU A 127 31.87 14.41 19.05
CA GLU A 127 33.22 15.02 19.14
C GLU A 127 33.89 15.22 17.77
N THR A 128 33.45 14.48 16.75
CA THR A 128 34.06 14.45 15.42
C THR A 128 33.14 14.94 14.30
N ILE A 129 31.82 14.96 14.51
CA ILE A 129 30.83 15.27 13.50
C ILE A 129 29.63 16.03 14.09
N GLU A 130 29.09 16.98 13.35
CA GLU A 130 27.83 17.67 13.61
C GLU A 130 26.90 17.43 12.41
N ILE A 131 25.73 16.83 12.65
CA ILE A 131 24.74 16.56 11.59
C ILE A 131 23.52 17.43 11.82
N TYR A 132 23.17 18.24 10.83
CA TYR A 132 22.08 19.20 10.84
C TYR A 132 20.97 18.72 9.92
N PHE A 133 19.76 18.54 10.45
CA PHE A 133 18.57 18.24 9.65
C PHE A 133 17.88 19.54 9.29
N VAL A 134 17.85 19.84 7.99
CA VAL A 134 17.20 21.02 7.44
C VAL A 134 15.99 20.55 6.64
N ALA A 135 14.85 20.43 7.31
CA ALA A 135 13.60 20.10 6.65
C ALA A 135 12.83 21.37 6.26
N ILE A 136 12.04 21.27 5.18
CA ILE A 136 10.90 22.15 4.94
C ILE A 136 9.84 21.73 5.95
N GLU A 137 9.79 22.41 7.09
CA GLU A 137 8.82 22.14 8.17
C GLU A 137 7.51 22.89 7.92
N GLU A 138 7.48 23.92 7.08
CA GLU A 138 6.25 24.69 6.81
C GLU A 138 6.04 24.91 5.31
N GLU A 139 4.79 25.07 4.85
CA GLU A 139 4.47 25.49 3.47
C GLU A 139 5.17 26.81 3.07
N LYS A 140 5.65 27.59 4.05
CA LYS A 140 6.36 28.85 3.87
C LYS A 140 7.89 28.71 3.79
N ASP A 141 8.45 27.53 4.05
CA ASP A 141 9.89 27.31 3.88
C ASP A 141 10.22 27.29 2.37
N THR A 142 10.68 28.43 1.87
CA THR A 142 11.18 28.58 0.50
C THR A 142 12.60 28.02 0.39
N SER A 143 13.09 27.84 -0.84
CA SER A 143 14.52 27.56 -1.08
C SER A 143 15.42 28.56 -0.37
N ASP A 144 15.00 29.83 -0.30
CA ASP A 144 15.76 30.93 0.29
C ASP A 144 15.89 30.77 1.81
N GLY A 145 14.82 30.34 2.49
CA GLY A 145 14.86 30.04 3.93
C GLY A 145 15.81 28.88 4.26
N ILE A 146 15.86 27.85 3.41
CA ILE A 146 16.85 26.77 3.56
C ILE A 146 18.27 27.32 3.35
N LEU A 147 18.48 28.14 2.33
CA LEU A 147 19.78 28.71 2.03
C LEU A 147 20.29 29.58 3.18
N GLU A 148 19.45 30.39 3.81
CA GLU A 148 19.80 31.16 5.01
C GLU A 148 20.21 30.24 6.17
N LYS A 149 19.44 29.18 6.42
CA LYS A 149 19.80 28.15 7.42
C LYS A 149 21.17 27.53 7.11
N LEU A 150 21.45 27.20 5.85
CA LEU A 150 22.75 26.65 5.43
C LEU A 150 23.91 27.63 5.58
N GLU A 151 23.70 28.93 5.33
CA GLU A 151 24.72 29.97 5.59
C GLU A 151 25.04 30.06 7.08
N ASN A 152 24.04 29.99 7.95
CA ASN A 152 24.22 30.02 9.40
C ASN A 152 24.95 28.77 9.94
N ILE A 153 24.67 27.59 9.38
CA ILE A 153 25.35 26.34 9.74
C ILE A 153 26.80 26.33 9.25
N ASN A 154 27.03 26.86 8.04
CA ASN A 154 28.26 26.75 7.28
C ASN A 154 28.79 25.30 7.17
N PRO A 155 28.04 24.38 6.53
CA PRO A 155 28.39 22.96 6.48
C PRO A 155 29.53 22.67 5.48
N ASP A 156 30.33 21.65 5.78
CA ASP A 156 31.32 21.08 4.86
C ASP A 156 30.64 20.27 3.76
N ILE A 157 29.59 19.51 4.13
CA ILE A 157 28.79 18.66 3.24
C ILE A 157 27.33 19.09 3.27
N VAL A 158 26.73 19.29 2.10
CA VAL A 158 25.29 19.46 1.93
C VAL A 158 24.72 18.23 1.23
N GLY A 159 24.05 17.37 2.00
CA GLY A 159 23.30 16.23 1.50
C GLY A 159 21.89 16.67 1.10
N VAL A 160 21.47 16.41 -0.14
CA VAL A 160 20.16 16.80 -0.67
C VAL A 160 19.37 15.56 -1.08
N ALA A 161 18.23 15.34 -0.43
CA ALA A 161 17.31 14.25 -0.78
C ALA A 161 16.44 14.64 -1.98
N MET A 162 16.70 14.03 -3.14
CA MET A 162 16.03 14.35 -4.40
C MET A 162 14.91 13.33 -4.72
N ARG A 163 13.70 13.63 -4.24
CA ARG A 163 12.49 12.83 -4.51
C ARG A 163 11.87 13.20 -5.84
N ILE A 164 11.04 12.32 -6.39
CA ILE A 164 10.20 12.63 -7.54
C ILE A 164 9.43 13.94 -7.28
N GLY A 165 9.54 14.90 -8.19
CA GLY A 165 8.90 16.21 -8.11
C GLY A 165 9.67 17.28 -7.34
N SER A 166 10.78 16.95 -6.67
CA SER A 166 11.49 17.90 -5.79
C SER A 166 12.57 18.76 -6.47
N LEU A 167 12.80 18.58 -7.77
CA LEU A 167 13.91 19.27 -8.46
C LEU A 167 13.77 20.81 -8.41
N PRO A 168 12.59 21.42 -8.65
CA PRO A 168 12.45 22.87 -8.59
C PRO A 168 12.85 23.48 -7.24
N VAL A 169 12.62 22.75 -6.14
CA VAL A 169 12.94 23.21 -4.78
C VAL A 169 14.41 22.94 -4.43
N THR A 170 14.95 21.80 -4.86
CA THR A 170 16.33 21.39 -4.53
C THR A 170 17.39 22.03 -5.41
N GLU A 171 17.05 22.41 -6.64
CA GLU A 171 18.00 22.97 -7.59
C GLU A 171 18.69 24.27 -7.09
N PRO A 172 17.97 25.29 -6.56
CA PRO A 172 18.61 26.48 -6.02
C PRO A 172 19.62 26.14 -4.90
N ILE A 173 19.26 25.18 -4.05
CA ILE A 173 20.08 24.71 -2.92
C ILE A 173 21.38 24.05 -3.41
N ILE A 174 21.27 23.18 -4.43
CA ILE A 174 22.41 22.53 -5.08
C ILE A 174 23.34 23.58 -5.71
N LYS A 175 22.78 24.47 -6.55
CA LYS A 175 23.58 25.48 -7.28
C LYS A 175 24.33 26.41 -6.34
N GLN A 176 23.65 26.98 -5.35
CA GLN A 176 24.27 27.93 -4.44
C GLN A 176 25.28 27.25 -3.53
N SER A 177 25.01 26.02 -3.06
CA SER A 177 25.99 25.28 -2.25
C SER A 177 27.26 24.96 -3.03
N LEU A 178 27.14 24.56 -4.31
CA LEU A 178 28.28 24.36 -5.20
C LEU A 178 29.05 25.67 -5.47
N GLN A 179 28.36 26.80 -5.68
CA GLN A 179 28.98 28.11 -5.87
C GLN A 179 29.76 28.59 -4.63
N ARG A 180 29.33 28.17 -3.44
CA ARG A 180 30.03 28.42 -2.16
C ARG A 180 31.18 27.44 -1.91
N GLY A 181 31.49 26.54 -2.85
CA GLY A 181 32.57 25.57 -2.72
C GLY A 181 32.29 24.44 -1.73
N ARG A 182 31.02 24.22 -1.35
CA ARG A 182 30.63 23.11 -0.46
C ARG A 182 30.61 21.79 -1.23
N VAL A 183 30.85 20.69 -0.52
CA VAL A 183 30.66 19.36 -1.08
C VAL A 183 29.15 19.07 -1.13
N VAL A 184 28.61 18.90 -2.34
CA VAL A 184 27.17 18.60 -2.51
C VAL A 184 26.98 17.13 -2.88
N VAL A 185 26.20 16.44 -2.06
CA VAL A 185 25.85 15.03 -2.23
C VAL A 185 24.34 14.94 -2.49
N CYS A 186 23.93 14.35 -3.59
CA CYS A 186 22.52 14.20 -3.97
C CYS A 186 22.14 12.72 -3.90
N GLY A 187 21.05 12.37 -3.22
CA GLY A 187 20.56 10.99 -3.10
C GLY A 187 19.07 10.85 -3.39
N GLN A 188 18.52 9.65 -3.14
CA GLN A 188 17.12 9.25 -3.42
C GLN A 188 16.82 9.01 -4.91
N THR A 189 15.53 8.86 -5.25
CA THR A 189 15.02 8.36 -6.53
C THR A 189 15.53 9.15 -7.73
N GLN A 190 15.54 10.49 -7.70
CA GLN A 190 16.03 11.27 -8.84
C GLN A 190 17.54 11.08 -9.07
N ALA A 191 18.34 11.12 -8.01
CA ALA A 191 19.77 10.85 -8.11
C ALA A 191 20.01 9.43 -8.65
N LEU A 192 19.29 8.42 -8.17
CA LEU A 192 19.43 7.04 -8.63
C LEU A 192 19.10 6.84 -10.12
N HIS A 193 18.01 7.44 -10.60
CA HIS A 193 17.48 7.14 -11.92
C HIS A 193 17.90 8.13 -13.01
N ALA A 194 18.30 9.34 -12.64
CA ALA A 194 18.70 10.42 -13.55
C ALA A 194 20.10 11.01 -13.21
N TYR A 195 20.98 10.27 -12.54
CA TYR A 195 22.34 10.77 -12.18
C TYR A 195 23.12 11.29 -13.39
N ASP A 196 22.99 10.69 -14.57
CA ASP A 196 23.70 11.08 -15.78
C ASP A 196 23.24 12.45 -16.30
N HIS A 197 21.92 12.70 -16.29
CA HIS A 197 21.35 14.01 -16.59
C HIS A 197 21.72 15.04 -15.53
N LEU A 198 21.66 14.67 -14.24
CA LEU A 198 21.99 15.55 -13.13
C LEU A 198 23.48 15.90 -13.09
N LEU A 199 24.39 14.97 -13.37
CA LEU A 199 25.83 15.22 -13.40
C LEU A 199 26.24 16.10 -14.58
N LYS A 200 25.55 16.03 -15.72
CA LYS A 200 25.74 17.01 -16.82
C LYS A 200 25.39 18.43 -16.37
N ARG A 201 24.35 18.58 -15.54
CA ARG A 201 23.89 19.88 -15.00
C ARG A 201 24.75 20.36 -13.82
N TYR A 202 25.23 19.42 -13.00
CA TYR A 202 25.97 19.66 -11.76
C TYR A 202 27.25 18.82 -11.72
N PRO A 203 28.26 19.12 -12.56
CA PRO A 203 29.43 18.27 -12.71
C PRO A 203 30.26 18.13 -11.43
N ASN A 204 30.14 19.08 -10.50
CA ASN A 204 30.85 19.08 -9.21
C ASN A 204 30.08 18.39 -8.07
N ALA A 205 28.84 17.94 -8.30
CA ALA A 205 28.10 17.17 -7.31
C ALA A 205 28.51 15.70 -7.30
N ILE A 206 28.18 15.00 -6.21
CA ILE A 206 28.31 13.55 -6.06
C ILE A 206 26.90 12.97 -5.99
N MET A 207 26.57 12.02 -6.86
CA MET A 207 25.28 11.34 -6.86
C MET A 207 25.39 10.02 -6.10
N VAL A 208 24.51 9.82 -5.12
CA VAL A 208 24.27 8.53 -4.47
C VAL A 208 23.24 7.79 -5.30
N ILE A 209 23.66 6.69 -5.91
CA ILE A 209 22.92 5.92 -6.92
C ILE A 209 22.48 4.54 -6.42
N ASN A 210 22.26 4.45 -5.10
CA ASN A 210 21.62 3.35 -4.38
C ASN A 210 21.40 3.82 -2.92
N GLU A 211 21.58 2.91 -1.96
CA GLU A 211 21.55 3.18 -0.53
C GLU A 211 22.71 4.08 -0.10
N GLY A 212 22.35 5.13 0.64
CA GLY A 212 23.22 6.27 0.86
C GLY A 212 24.09 6.17 2.09
N GLU A 213 23.90 5.17 2.93
CA GLU A 213 24.45 5.25 4.27
C GLU A 213 25.93 4.89 4.31
N GLU A 214 26.35 3.82 3.62
CA GLU A 214 27.77 3.53 3.42
C GLU A 214 28.46 4.60 2.56
N ALA A 215 27.76 5.08 1.52
CA ALA A 215 28.26 6.11 0.63
C ALA A 215 28.58 7.41 1.40
N LEU A 216 27.66 7.86 2.25
CA LEU A 216 27.80 9.10 2.98
C LEU A 216 28.86 9.01 4.09
N CYS A 217 29.03 7.85 4.74
CA CYS A 217 30.15 7.62 5.66
C CYS A 217 31.48 7.72 4.92
N GLY A 218 31.62 7.02 3.79
CA GLY A 218 32.84 7.06 2.97
C GLY A 218 33.17 8.47 2.44
N ILE A 219 32.16 9.22 2.00
CA ILE A 219 32.33 10.61 1.60
C ILE A 219 32.77 11.48 2.78
N SER A 220 32.17 11.30 3.95
CA SER A 220 32.48 12.06 5.16
C SER A 220 33.93 11.83 5.61
N ASP A 221 34.41 10.59 5.55
CA ASP A 221 35.80 10.24 5.85
C ASP A 221 36.79 10.88 4.86
N ALA A 222 36.49 10.82 3.56
CA ALA A 222 37.31 11.45 2.53
C ALA A 222 37.38 12.98 2.70
N VAL A 223 36.24 13.62 2.97
CA VAL A 223 36.15 15.07 3.25
C VAL A 223 36.97 15.43 4.48
N ARG A 224 36.83 14.68 5.58
CA ARG A 224 37.58 14.91 6.82
C ARG A 224 39.09 14.75 6.60
N LYS A 225 39.51 13.72 5.86
CA LYS A 225 40.92 13.48 5.51
C LYS A 225 41.52 14.66 4.77
N LEU A 226 40.83 15.18 3.76
CA LEU A 226 41.31 16.29 2.92
C LEU A 226 41.24 17.64 3.63
N ARG A 227 40.21 17.87 4.45
CA ARG A 227 40.04 19.10 5.23
C ARG A 227 41.09 19.23 6.34
N GLY A 228 41.49 18.12 6.96
CA GLY A 228 42.41 18.12 8.10
C GLY A 228 41.88 18.95 9.27
N ASN A 229 42.72 19.83 9.83
CA ASN A 229 42.40 20.69 10.97
C ASN A 229 41.80 22.06 10.58
N THR A 230 41.46 22.27 9.30
CA THR A 230 40.87 23.54 8.87
C THR A 230 39.45 23.72 9.42
N LEU A 231 38.99 24.98 9.47
CA LEU A 231 37.68 25.32 10.02
C LEU A 231 36.54 24.73 9.16
N PRO A 232 35.37 24.43 9.75
CA PRO A 232 34.21 23.97 8.99
C PRO A 232 33.84 24.95 7.87
N GLY A 233 33.46 24.41 6.71
CA GLY A 233 33.14 25.17 5.50
C GLY A 233 34.36 25.66 4.73
N SER A 234 35.56 25.19 5.07
CA SER A 234 36.76 25.44 4.25
C SER A 234 36.59 24.79 2.87
N MET A 235 36.98 25.50 1.81
CA MET A 235 36.90 24.97 0.46
C MET A 235 37.78 23.74 0.30
N ILE A 236 37.17 22.64 -0.18
CA ILE A 236 37.88 21.41 -0.55
C ILE A 236 38.03 21.39 -2.06
N ASN A 237 39.21 21.01 -2.54
CA ASN A 237 39.42 20.78 -3.96
C ASN A 237 38.58 19.58 -4.40
N ILE A 238 37.50 19.83 -5.16
CA ILE A 238 36.56 18.79 -5.59
C ILE A 238 37.22 17.71 -6.45
N ALA A 239 38.29 18.05 -7.18
CA ALA A 239 39.03 17.07 -7.99
C ALA A 239 39.82 16.10 -7.11
N GLU A 240 40.46 16.60 -6.05
CA GLU A 240 41.16 15.77 -5.06
C GLU A 240 40.18 14.89 -4.29
N LEU A 241 39.01 15.43 -3.90
CA LEU A 241 37.96 14.63 -3.26
C LEU A 241 37.52 13.47 -4.16
N LYS A 242 37.22 13.74 -5.43
CA LYS A 242 36.79 12.69 -6.37
C LYS A 242 37.87 11.63 -6.60
N ALA A 243 39.14 12.02 -6.66
CA ALA A 243 40.25 11.08 -6.75
C ALA A 243 40.35 10.19 -5.50
N GLU A 244 40.16 10.76 -4.31
CA GLU A 244 40.13 10.03 -3.04
C GLU A 244 38.94 9.05 -2.98
N LEU A 245 37.73 9.49 -3.36
CA LEU A 245 36.54 8.64 -3.41
C LEU A 245 36.73 7.43 -4.33
N GLN A 246 37.36 7.65 -5.49
CA GLN A 246 37.71 6.59 -6.42
C GLN A 246 38.76 5.64 -5.82
N ALA A 247 39.81 6.18 -5.20
CA ALA A 247 40.89 5.40 -4.59
C ALA A 247 40.39 4.52 -3.43
N GLN A 248 39.44 5.03 -2.63
CA GLN A 248 38.80 4.28 -1.54
C GLN A 248 37.73 3.29 -2.04
N ASN A 249 37.33 3.36 -3.32
CA ASN A 249 36.27 2.54 -3.91
C ASN A 249 34.97 2.59 -3.09
N ILE A 250 34.54 3.81 -2.74
CA ILE A 250 33.30 4.05 -1.99
C ILE A 250 32.12 3.48 -2.80
N PRO A 251 31.25 2.63 -2.23
CA PRO A 251 30.14 2.03 -2.96
C PRO A 251 29.01 3.03 -3.24
N ASN A 252 28.10 2.67 -4.15
CA ASN A 252 26.84 3.37 -4.42
C ASN A 252 26.94 4.84 -4.88
N ILE A 253 28.06 5.30 -5.45
CA ILE A 253 28.22 6.68 -5.92
C ILE A 253 28.51 6.79 -7.42
N ALA A 254 28.17 7.94 -7.99
CA ALA A 254 28.51 8.36 -9.34
C ALA A 254 28.93 9.84 -9.35
N PHE A 255 29.97 10.18 -10.11
CA PHE A 255 30.48 11.54 -10.28
C PHE A 255 31.29 11.68 -11.57
N ILE A 256 31.54 12.91 -12.02
CA ILE A 256 32.37 13.21 -13.20
C ILE A 256 33.80 13.52 -12.76
N MET A 257 34.79 12.87 -13.38
CA MET A 257 36.22 13.18 -13.18
C MET A 257 36.62 14.48 -13.87
N SER A 258 37.74 15.08 -13.47
CA SER A 258 38.28 16.33 -14.05
C SER A 258 38.49 16.27 -15.58
N GLU A 259 38.68 15.08 -16.14
CA GLU A 259 38.82 14.85 -17.59
C GLU A 259 37.48 14.80 -18.36
N GLY A 260 36.34 15.06 -17.69
CA GLY A 260 35.00 15.04 -18.29
C GLY A 260 34.40 13.64 -18.46
N ASN A 261 35.19 12.58 -18.23
CA ASN A 261 34.70 11.21 -18.21
C ASN A 261 33.87 10.97 -16.93
N MET A 262 32.68 10.37 -17.07
CA MET A 262 31.98 9.82 -15.91
C MET A 262 32.86 8.76 -15.27
N ALA A 263 33.07 8.85 -13.95
CA ALA A 263 33.70 7.78 -13.22
C ALA A 263 32.86 6.50 -13.42
N PRO A 264 33.50 5.31 -13.47
CA PRO A 264 32.74 4.06 -13.43
C PRO A 264 31.82 4.08 -12.22
N ILE A 265 30.54 3.76 -12.45
CA ILE A 265 29.56 3.51 -11.38
C ILE A 265 30.20 2.54 -10.40
N THR A 266 30.41 2.99 -9.17
CA THR A 266 31.04 2.15 -8.14
C THR A 266 30.16 0.94 -7.86
N GLU A 267 30.76 -0.13 -7.32
CA GLU A 267 30.01 -1.34 -6.98
C GLU A 267 28.81 -1.01 -6.10
N ARG A 268 27.66 -1.59 -6.42
CA ARG A 268 26.45 -1.44 -5.63
C ARG A 268 26.50 -2.42 -4.46
N ARG A 269 26.47 -1.90 -3.24
CA ARG A 269 26.52 -2.70 -2.01
C ARG A 269 25.42 -2.26 -1.05
N PHE A 270 24.86 -3.21 -0.31
CA PHE A 270 23.96 -2.92 0.80
C PHE A 270 24.09 -4.03 1.82
N ASP A 271 24.47 -3.65 3.04
CA ASP A 271 24.47 -4.56 4.17
C ASP A 271 23.23 -4.30 5.03
N GLY A 272 22.14 -4.98 4.71
CA GLY A 272 20.91 -4.86 5.49
C GLY A 272 20.92 -5.60 6.83
N SER A 273 22.03 -6.24 7.20
CA SER A 273 22.20 -6.83 8.54
C SER A 273 22.63 -5.81 9.59
N LYS A 274 23.11 -4.64 9.16
CA LYS A 274 23.48 -3.56 10.07
C LYS A 274 22.23 -2.98 10.73
N ALA A 275 22.27 -2.90 12.05
CA ALA A 275 21.23 -2.25 12.84
C ALA A 275 21.25 -0.75 12.56
N TYR A 276 20.15 -0.23 12.05
CA TYR A 276 20.03 1.18 11.69
C TYR A 276 19.09 1.86 12.69
N PRO A 277 19.65 2.58 13.68
CA PRO A 277 18.89 3.16 14.76
C PRO A 277 18.00 4.28 14.23
N LEU A 278 16.76 4.34 14.73
CA LEU A 278 15.89 5.46 14.49
C LEU A 278 16.52 6.74 15.04
N LEU A 279 16.51 7.81 14.27
CA LEU A 279 16.80 9.13 14.82
C LEU A 279 15.66 9.57 15.74
N ARG A 280 16.00 9.71 17.02
CA ARG A 280 15.07 10.11 18.08
C ARG A 280 14.83 11.63 18.10
N ASN A 281 14.35 12.18 16.98
CA ASN A 281 14.15 13.61 16.79
C ASN A 281 12.83 14.15 17.36
N GLU A 282 12.85 14.57 18.62
CA GLU A 282 11.63 15.01 19.33
C GLU A 282 10.89 16.18 18.66
N ARG A 283 11.60 17.17 18.09
CA ARG A 283 10.96 18.32 17.44
C ARG A 283 10.13 17.87 16.26
N ILE A 284 10.74 17.05 15.42
CA ILE A 284 10.10 16.48 14.24
C ILE A 284 8.92 15.61 14.62
N ILE A 285 9.06 14.75 15.63
CA ILE A 285 7.94 13.92 16.09
C ILE A 285 6.80 14.80 16.61
N LYS A 286 7.10 15.85 17.39
CA LYS A 286 6.09 16.83 17.84
C LYS A 286 5.42 17.52 16.67
N TYR A 287 6.17 17.93 15.66
CA TYR A 287 5.63 18.52 14.43
C TYR A 287 4.71 17.55 13.68
N LEU A 288 5.13 16.30 13.48
CA LEU A 288 4.34 15.28 12.78
C LEU A 288 3.03 15.02 13.53
N ILE A 289 3.07 14.92 14.87
CA ILE A 289 1.88 14.74 15.70
C ILE A 289 0.96 15.96 15.64
N ALA A 290 1.51 17.18 15.77
CA ALA A 290 0.75 18.41 15.73
C ALA A 290 -0.01 18.58 14.41
N ASN A 291 0.58 18.11 13.31
CA ASN A 291 0.00 18.16 11.96
C ASN A 291 -0.74 16.88 11.55
N ARG A 292 -1.00 15.96 12.50
CA ARG A 292 -1.71 14.68 12.28
C ARG A 292 -1.09 13.83 11.15
N HIS A 293 0.21 13.93 10.94
CA HIS A 293 0.93 13.09 9.99
C HIS A 293 1.09 11.66 10.51
N VAL A 294 1.08 10.70 9.58
CA VAL A 294 1.43 9.31 9.87
C VAL A 294 2.95 9.20 9.96
N VAL A 295 3.45 8.48 10.97
CA VAL A 295 4.88 8.23 11.10
C VAL A 295 5.22 6.98 10.32
N ASP A 296 6.08 7.10 9.33
CA ASP A 296 6.54 5.94 8.58
C ASP A 296 7.33 4.99 9.50
N PHE A 297 7.47 3.73 9.14
CA PHE A 297 8.47 2.82 9.70
C PHE A 297 8.91 1.82 8.65
N GLU A 298 10.16 1.39 8.72
CA GLU A 298 10.69 0.37 7.83
C GLU A 298 11.05 -0.86 8.66
N PHE A 299 10.57 -2.03 8.25
CA PHE A 299 10.97 -3.31 8.87
C PHE A 299 11.91 -4.09 7.98
N ASN A 300 11.66 -4.08 6.67
CA ASN A 300 12.48 -4.79 5.71
C ASN A 300 12.69 -3.96 4.44
N ARG A 301 13.76 -4.30 3.73
CA ARG A 301 14.08 -3.76 2.40
C ARG A 301 14.17 -4.91 1.42
N GLY A 302 13.52 -4.76 0.27
CA GLY A 302 13.49 -5.77 -0.77
C GLY A 302 12.09 -6.11 -1.24
N CYS A 303 12.01 -6.88 -2.33
CA CYS A 303 10.75 -7.33 -2.91
C CYS A 303 10.91 -8.74 -3.47
N SER A 304 10.00 -9.67 -3.12
CA SER A 304 10.18 -11.09 -3.45
C SER A 304 10.22 -11.39 -4.95
N SER A 305 9.52 -10.60 -5.76
CA SER A 305 9.51 -10.82 -7.22
C SER A 305 10.61 -10.05 -7.91
N ASN A 306 10.77 -8.76 -7.60
CA ASN A 306 11.74 -7.86 -8.25
C ASN A 306 11.74 -7.89 -9.80
N ARG A 307 10.62 -8.29 -10.41
CA ARG A 307 10.48 -8.54 -11.86
C ARG A 307 9.49 -7.62 -12.56
N CYS A 308 8.69 -6.86 -11.82
CA CYS A 308 7.71 -5.94 -12.39
C CYS A 308 8.45 -4.91 -13.27
N PRO A 309 8.23 -4.85 -14.60
CA PRO A 309 9.09 -4.07 -15.47
C PRO A 309 8.89 -2.56 -15.29
N PHE A 310 7.70 -2.13 -14.88
CA PHE A 310 7.39 -0.74 -14.55
C PHE A 310 7.99 -0.28 -13.21
N CYS A 311 8.45 -1.22 -12.37
CA CYS A 311 8.95 -0.91 -11.04
C CYS A 311 10.44 -0.54 -11.08
N SER A 312 10.74 0.70 -10.69
CA SER A 312 12.09 1.23 -10.60
C SER A 312 12.91 0.62 -9.43
N LEU A 313 12.23 0.02 -8.44
CA LEU A 313 12.86 -0.69 -7.31
C LEU A 313 13.75 -1.84 -7.76
N ALA A 314 13.47 -2.48 -8.89
CA ALA A 314 14.37 -3.50 -9.42
C ALA A 314 15.75 -2.93 -9.65
N LYS A 315 15.88 -1.75 -10.25
CA LYS A 315 17.20 -1.14 -10.40
C LYS A 315 17.78 -0.67 -9.06
N MET A 316 16.96 -0.29 -8.08
CA MET A 316 17.43 0.08 -6.74
C MET A 316 18.02 -1.13 -5.99
N ARG A 317 17.31 -2.26 -6.01
CA ARG A 317 17.57 -3.43 -5.13
C ARG A 317 18.24 -4.62 -5.82
N ALA A 318 18.21 -4.75 -7.16
CA ALA A 318 18.52 -5.99 -7.89
C ALA A 318 19.98 -6.50 -7.87
N ARG A 319 20.89 -5.98 -7.04
CA ARG A 319 22.30 -6.43 -7.06
C ARG A 319 22.99 -6.47 -5.71
N CYS A 320 22.29 -6.21 -4.62
CA CYS A 320 22.93 -6.19 -3.32
C CYS A 320 22.93 -7.58 -2.65
N HIS A 321 23.49 -8.62 -3.30
CA HIS A 321 23.71 -9.98 -2.75
C HIS A 321 22.57 -11.02 -2.91
N ASP A 322 22.86 -12.26 -2.48
CA ASP A 322 22.08 -13.50 -2.68
C ASP A 322 20.69 -13.50 -2.02
N LYS A 323 20.39 -12.51 -1.16
CA LYS A 323 19.13 -12.41 -0.43
C LYS A 323 18.19 -11.40 -1.07
N ARG A 324 16.90 -11.75 -1.15
CA ARG A 324 15.87 -10.87 -1.71
C ARG A 324 15.32 -9.87 -0.70
N HIS A 325 15.45 -10.17 0.59
CA HIS A 325 14.99 -9.34 1.69
C HIS A 325 16.05 -9.18 2.78
N TYR A 326 16.05 -8.01 3.37
CA TYR A 326 16.82 -7.68 4.56
C TYR A 326 15.89 -7.17 5.64
N HIS A 327 15.91 -7.80 6.81
CA HIS A 327 15.10 -7.41 7.95
C HIS A 327 15.94 -6.64 8.95
N ARG A 328 15.38 -5.55 9.47
CA ARG A 328 15.91 -4.93 10.69
C ARG A 328 15.68 -5.89 11.88
N PRO A 329 16.56 -5.87 12.89
CA PRO A 329 16.34 -6.64 14.10
C PRO A 329 14.98 -6.30 14.72
N VAL A 330 14.17 -7.33 15.02
CA VAL A 330 12.80 -7.15 15.56
C VAL A 330 12.83 -6.29 16.82
N GLN A 331 13.73 -6.59 17.76
CA GLN A 331 13.83 -5.84 19.02
C GLN A 331 14.09 -4.34 18.79
N GLN A 332 14.88 -3.99 17.78
CA GLN A 332 15.14 -2.59 17.45
C GLN A 332 13.86 -1.88 16.97
N VAL A 333 13.07 -2.54 16.12
CA VAL A 333 11.78 -2.01 15.67
C VAL A 333 10.83 -1.85 16.86
N ILE A 334 10.77 -2.83 17.77
CA ILE A 334 9.95 -2.75 19.00
C ILE A 334 10.38 -1.59 19.89
N ASP A 335 11.68 -1.35 20.05
CA ASP A 335 12.20 -0.21 20.81
C ASP A 335 11.86 1.13 20.15
N ASP A 336 11.86 1.19 18.82
CA ASP A 336 11.41 2.36 18.05
C ASP A 336 9.91 2.63 18.29
N PHE A 337 9.06 1.58 18.27
CA PHE A 337 7.63 1.69 18.58
C PHE A 337 7.40 2.20 20.01
N ARG A 338 8.09 1.66 21.01
CA ARG A 338 8.00 2.15 22.40
C ARG A 338 8.39 3.61 22.52
N TRP A 339 9.50 3.99 21.89
CA TRP A 339 9.96 5.38 21.90
C TRP A 339 8.94 6.31 21.25
N LEU A 340 8.52 6.03 20.01
CA LEU A 340 7.53 6.84 19.29
C LEU A 340 6.18 6.91 20.02
N TYR A 341 5.71 5.78 20.56
CA TYR A 341 4.45 5.73 21.29
C TYR A 341 4.48 6.59 22.56
N SER A 342 5.59 6.57 23.31
CA SER A 342 5.76 7.42 24.50
C SER A 342 5.74 8.92 24.19
N ARG A 343 5.93 9.31 22.93
CA ARG A 343 5.85 10.71 22.44
C ARG A 343 4.47 11.07 21.87
N GLY A 344 3.52 10.14 21.83
CA GLY A 344 2.16 10.38 21.35
C GLY A 344 1.87 9.83 19.95
N VAL A 345 2.84 9.17 19.29
CA VAL A 345 2.58 8.51 18.00
C VAL A 345 1.68 7.31 18.19
N ARG A 346 0.64 7.18 17.36
CA ARG A 346 -0.32 6.07 17.41
C ARG A 346 -0.52 5.37 16.08
N VAL A 347 -0.25 6.06 14.97
CA VAL A 347 -0.50 5.58 13.62
C VAL A 347 0.79 5.57 12.84
N PHE A 348 1.10 4.42 12.25
CA PHE A 348 2.33 4.15 11.56
C PHE A 348 2.08 3.70 10.11
N ASN A 349 2.97 4.03 9.18
CA ASN A 349 2.91 3.57 7.81
C ASN A 349 4.15 2.74 7.49
N CYS A 350 3.99 1.45 7.20
CA CYS A 350 5.14 0.63 6.83
C CYS A 350 5.60 0.98 5.41
N VAL A 351 6.85 1.42 5.28
CA VAL A 351 7.47 1.76 3.99
C VAL A 351 8.26 0.61 3.37
N SER A 352 8.23 -0.58 3.98
CA SER A 352 8.75 -1.81 3.38
C SER A 352 8.12 -2.02 2.00
N GLU A 353 8.93 -2.34 0.98
CA GLU A 353 8.41 -2.51 -0.39
C GLU A 353 7.55 -3.78 -0.54
N ASP A 354 7.79 -4.79 0.31
CA ASP A 354 6.99 -6.01 0.41
C ASP A 354 7.08 -6.56 1.85
N PHE A 355 6.10 -6.20 2.68
CA PHE A 355 6.14 -6.48 4.13
C PHE A 355 6.20 -7.98 4.45
N ILE A 356 5.42 -8.79 3.72
CA ILE A 356 5.39 -10.25 3.87
C ILE A 356 6.06 -10.87 2.65
N PRO A 357 7.32 -11.35 2.77
CA PRO A 357 8.04 -11.91 1.65
C PRO A 357 7.35 -13.20 1.16
N ASP A 358 7.07 -13.30 -0.14
CA ASP A 358 6.72 -14.56 -0.81
C ASP A 358 8.00 -15.41 -0.98
N SER A 359 8.45 -16.01 0.13
CA SER A 359 9.72 -16.72 0.21
C SER A 359 9.56 -18.07 0.88
N ASN A 360 10.27 -19.06 0.34
CA ASN A 360 10.42 -20.37 0.96
C ASN A 360 11.55 -20.41 2.00
N GLU A 361 12.28 -19.30 2.20
CA GLU A 361 13.32 -19.23 3.22
C GLU A 361 12.68 -19.12 4.62
N PRO A 362 12.83 -20.14 5.49
CA PRO A 362 12.18 -20.12 6.79
C PRO A 362 12.63 -18.96 7.69
N GLY A 363 13.80 -18.36 7.42
CA GLY A 363 14.29 -17.20 8.17
C GLY A 363 13.45 -15.94 7.98
N GLU A 364 13.03 -15.65 6.75
CA GLU A 364 12.37 -14.37 6.41
C GLU A 364 10.95 -14.30 6.99
N LEU A 365 10.16 -15.37 6.84
CA LEU A 365 8.83 -15.45 7.44
C LEU A 365 8.87 -15.49 8.97
N ARG A 366 9.89 -16.13 9.57
CA ARG A 366 10.05 -16.14 11.04
C ARG A 366 10.25 -14.75 11.61
N ALA A 367 11.03 -13.89 10.95
CA ALA A 367 11.22 -12.51 11.41
C ALA A 367 9.91 -11.71 11.36
N VAL A 368 9.08 -11.92 10.33
CA VAL A 368 7.74 -11.31 10.24
C VAL A 368 6.83 -11.80 11.36
N ASP A 369 6.80 -13.11 11.59
CA ASP A 369 5.97 -13.72 12.64
C ASP A 369 6.41 -13.25 14.04
N GLU A 370 7.71 -13.17 14.29
CA GLU A 370 8.28 -12.63 15.54
C GLU A 370 7.89 -11.16 15.76
N LEU A 371 7.98 -10.31 14.73
CA LEU A 371 7.52 -8.92 14.83
C LEU A 371 6.03 -8.83 15.13
N ILE A 372 5.20 -9.65 14.49
CA ILE A 372 3.75 -9.68 14.72
C ILE A 372 3.46 -10.06 16.17
N ASP A 373 4.12 -11.10 16.69
CA ASP A 373 3.92 -11.56 18.06
C ASP A 373 4.36 -10.51 19.09
N GLU A 374 5.49 -9.84 18.87
CA GLU A 374 5.95 -8.75 19.73
C GLU A 374 4.97 -7.55 19.70
N LEU A 375 4.46 -7.15 18.54
CA LEU A 375 3.47 -6.09 18.42
C LEU A 375 2.15 -6.46 19.12
N ILE A 376 1.69 -7.71 19.03
CA ILE A 376 0.55 -8.21 19.81
C ILE A 376 0.86 -8.11 21.31
N GLY A 377 2.08 -8.46 21.71
CA GLY A 377 2.59 -8.32 23.08
C GLY A 377 2.50 -6.88 23.59
N LEU A 378 2.98 -5.90 22.82
CA LEU A 378 2.87 -4.48 23.15
C LEU A 378 1.42 -4.04 23.38
N ARG A 379 0.49 -4.46 22.51
CA ARG A 379 -0.92 -4.11 22.64
C ARG A 379 -1.56 -4.75 23.88
N LYS A 380 -1.30 -6.04 24.11
CA LYS A 380 -1.96 -6.84 25.16
C LYS A 380 -1.36 -6.59 26.54
N ASN A 381 -0.04 -6.53 26.64
CA ASN A 381 0.69 -6.51 27.91
C ASN A 381 1.03 -5.08 28.35
N GLU A 382 1.34 -4.19 27.40
CA GLU A 382 1.69 -2.78 27.69
C GLU A 382 0.53 -1.80 27.42
N GLY A 383 -0.59 -2.28 26.87
CA GLY A 383 -1.76 -1.46 26.58
C GLY A 383 -1.52 -0.42 25.47
N MET A 384 -0.56 -0.66 24.58
CA MET A 384 -0.21 0.29 23.52
C MET A 384 -1.25 0.25 22.39
N ASP A 385 -1.92 1.36 22.10
CA ASP A 385 -2.82 1.48 20.93
C ASP A 385 -2.03 1.81 19.65
N ILE A 386 -1.33 0.80 19.13
CA ILE A 386 -0.50 0.89 17.92
C ILE A 386 -1.34 0.53 16.69
N ASN A 387 -1.42 1.42 15.72
CA ASN A 387 -2.15 1.17 14.47
C ASN A 387 -1.22 1.35 13.28
N PHE A 388 -1.23 0.45 12.30
CA PHE A 388 -0.31 0.56 11.17
C PHE A 388 -0.85 0.06 9.82
N PHE A 389 -0.27 0.59 8.74
CA PHE A 389 -0.51 0.16 7.36
C PHE A 389 0.67 -0.66 6.84
N ILE A 390 0.41 -1.62 5.95
CA ILE A 390 1.45 -2.39 5.26
C ILE A 390 1.22 -2.44 3.75
N THR A 391 2.30 -2.73 3.00
CA THR A 391 2.25 -3.05 1.56
C THR A 391 2.63 -4.50 1.34
N THR A 392 1.93 -5.20 0.44
CA THR A 392 2.17 -6.62 0.15
C THR A 392 1.80 -7.01 -1.28
N ARG A 393 2.16 -8.25 -1.64
CA ARG A 393 1.83 -8.89 -2.92
C ARG A 393 0.62 -9.79 -2.79
N VAL A 394 -0.04 -10.06 -3.92
CA VAL A 394 -1.18 -10.98 -4.02
C VAL A 394 -0.84 -12.37 -3.49
N ARG A 395 0.31 -12.93 -3.91
CA ARG A 395 0.76 -14.27 -3.49
C ARG A 395 1.16 -14.37 -2.01
N SER A 396 1.45 -13.24 -1.36
CA SER A 396 1.64 -13.21 0.09
C SER A 396 0.32 -13.38 0.85
N VAL A 397 -0.83 -13.18 0.17
CA VAL A 397 -2.19 -13.40 0.69
C VAL A 397 -2.73 -14.76 0.27
N PHE A 398 -2.65 -15.07 -1.03
CA PHE A 398 -3.29 -16.25 -1.61
C PHE A 398 -2.53 -16.77 -2.82
N ILE A 399 -2.33 -18.09 -2.89
CA ILE A 399 -1.76 -18.81 -4.04
C ILE A 399 -2.72 -19.92 -4.47
N ALA A 400 -3.06 -19.95 -5.76
CA ALA A 400 -3.94 -21.00 -6.28
C ALA A 400 -3.29 -22.38 -6.12
N GLY A 401 -4.05 -23.34 -5.55
CA GLY A 401 -3.59 -24.71 -5.34
C GLY A 401 -2.77 -24.96 -4.07
N ASP A 402 -2.41 -23.92 -3.30
CA ASP A 402 -1.65 -24.07 -2.04
C ASP A 402 -2.56 -23.99 -0.81
N LEU A 403 -3.41 -25.01 -0.61
CA LEU A 403 -4.40 -25.00 0.47
C LEU A 403 -3.76 -24.78 1.85
N LYS A 404 -2.69 -25.51 2.16
CA LYS A 404 -2.01 -25.42 3.46
C LYS A 404 -1.37 -24.04 3.64
N GLY A 405 -0.61 -23.57 2.66
CA GLY A 405 0.02 -22.26 2.75
C GLY A 405 -1.00 -21.13 2.79
N ASN A 406 -2.17 -21.25 2.15
CA ASN A 406 -3.24 -20.26 2.24
C ASN A 406 -3.87 -20.18 3.64
N ILE A 407 -3.96 -21.29 4.37
CA ILE A 407 -4.39 -21.29 5.78
C ILE A 407 -3.36 -20.51 6.62
N GLU A 408 -2.07 -20.77 6.42
CA GLU A 408 -0.98 -20.07 7.13
C GLU A 408 -0.93 -18.57 6.78
N ARG A 409 -1.06 -18.22 5.50
CA ARG A 409 -1.15 -16.82 5.04
C ARG A 409 -2.34 -16.11 5.65
N ARG A 410 -3.54 -16.71 5.59
CA ARG A 410 -4.74 -16.17 6.23
C ARG A 410 -4.52 -15.94 7.73
N GLN A 411 -3.98 -16.92 8.44
CA GLN A 411 -3.69 -16.81 9.87
C GLN A 411 -2.73 -15.65 10.15
N ARG A 412 -1.72 -15.42 9.31
CA ARG A 412 -0.80 -14.29 9.45
C ARG A 412 -1.52 -12.95 9.32
N TYR A 413 -2.45 -12.79 8.40
CA TYR A 413 -3.26 -11.55 8.29
C TYR A 413 -4.23 -11.37 9.46
N GLU A 414 -4.81 -12.45 9.98
CA GLU A 414 -5.59 -12.40 11.23
C GLU A 414 -4.71 -11.95 12.41
N ASN A 415 -3.45 -12.41 12.48
CA ASN A 415 -2.50 -11.98 13.50
C ASN A 415 -2.06 -10.53 13.31
N LEU A 416 -1.83 -10.08 12.08
CA LEU A 416 -1.56 -8.68 11.77
C LEU A 416 -2.70 -7.77 12.23
N LYS A 417 -3.95 -8.18 12.00
CA LYS A 417 -5.11 -7.45 12.52
C LYS A 417 -5.05 -7.31 14.05
N ARG A 418 -4.70 -8.40 14.76
CA ARG A 418 -4.52 -8.40 16.23
C ARG A 418 -3.34 -7.54 16.68
N ALA A 419 -2.27 -7.46 15.87
CA ALA A 419 -1.11 -6.61 16.11
C ALA A 419 -1.41 -5.11 15.91
N GLY A 420 -2.55 -4.76 15.30
CA GLY A 420 -2.93 -3.38 15.02
C GLY A 420 -2.81 -2.95 13.57
N CYS A 421 -2.66 -3.89 12.64
CA CYS A 421 -2.73 -3.57 11.22
C CYS A 421 -4.16 -3.12 10.87
N ILE A 422 -4.30 -1.86 10.44
CA ILE A 422 -5.57 -1.24 10.06
C ILE A 422 -5.70 -1.03 8.55
N GLY A 423 -4.69 -1.40 7.76
CA GLY A 423 -4.84 -1.39 6.32
C GLY A 423 -3.70 -2.05 5.57
N VAL A 424 -4.03 -2.55 4.38
CA VAL A 424 -3.13 -3.30 3.50
C VAL A 424 -3.23 -2.73 2.10
N PHE A 425 -2.09 -2.31 1.54
CA PHE A 425 -1.96 -2.06 0.11
C PHE A 425 -1.55 -3.37 -0.59
N VAL A 426 -2.32 -3.82 -1.58
CA VAL A 426 -2.02 -5.01 -2.38
C VAL A 426 -1.72 -4.60 -3.82
N GLY A 427 -0.53 -4.95 -4.33
CA GLY A 427 -0.18 -4.70 -5.72
C GLY A 427 -0.92 -5.65 -6.68
N ILE A 428 -2.18 -5.36 -7.02
CA ILE A 428 -3.03 -6.11 -7.96
C ILE A 428 -2.67 -5.78 -9.41
N GLU A 429 -2.51 -4.49 -9.70
CA GLU A 429 -2.12 -3.84 -10.95
C GLU A 429 -3.06 -4.01 -12.14
N SER A 430 -3.69 -5.16 -12.34
CA SER A 430 -4.60 -5.40 -13.47
C SER A 430 -5.56 -6.56 -13.22
N GLY A 431 -6.69 -6.52 -13.92
CA GLY A 431 -7.65 -7.60 -14.05
C GLY A 431 -7.59 -8.35 -15.39
N SER A 432 -6.72 -7.93 -16.32
CA SER A 432 -6.51 -8.57 -17.61
C SER A 432 -5.32 -9.56 -17.57
N PRO A 433 -5.50 -10.81 -18.03
CA PRO A 433 -4.41 -11.79 -18.09
C PRO A 433 -3.19 -11.33 -18.90
N GLU A 434 -3.40 -10.66 -20.05
CA GLU A 434 -2.30 -10.23 -20.91
C GLU A 434 -1.52 -9.05 -20.30
N GLN A 435 -2.21 -8.11 -19.66
CA GLN A 435 -1.54 -7.08 -18.84
C GLN A 435 -0.73 -7.67 -17.69
N LEU A 436 -1.29 -8.58 -16.90
CA LEU A 436 -0.57 -9.21 -15.78
C LEU A 436 0.73 -9.89 -16.26
N LYS A 437 0.67 -10.53 -17.43
CA LYS A 437 1.83 -11.11 -18.10
C LYS A 437 2.84 -10.05 -18.57
N ARG A 438 2.39 -8.96 -19.21
CA ARG A 438 3.26 -7.82 -19.58
C ARG A 438 3.92 -7.17 -18.36
N TYR A 439 3.18 -7.08 -17.27
CA TYR A 439 3.62 -6.57 -15.96
C TYR A 439 4.49 -7.57 -15.19
N ALA A 440 4.73 -8.76 -15.72
CA ALA A 440 5.46 -9.85 -15.09
C ALA A 440 4.99 -10.09 -13.64
N LYS A 441 3.68 -9.95 -13.41
CA LYS A 441 3.06 -10.33 -12.15
C LYS A 441 3.10 -11.84 -12.04
N ASP A 442 3.42 -12.30 -10.84
CA ASP A 442 3.44 -13.73 -10.50
C ASP A 442 2.05 -14.23 -10.09
N SER A 443 1.06 -13.34 -10.03
CA SER A 443 -0.34 -13.68 -9.81
C SER A 443 -1.14 -13.72 -11.11
N ASN A 444 -2.21 -14.50 -11.10
CA ASN A 444 -3.26 -14.44 -12.10
C ASN A 444 -4.51 -13.73 -11.57
N VAL A 445 -5.50 -13.55 -12.45
CA VAL A 445 -6.76 -12.87 -12.16
C VAL A 445 -7.55 -13.51 -11.01
N PHE A 446 -7.62 -14.85 -10.97
CA PHE A 446 -8.31 -15.57 -9.89
C PHE A 446 -7.60 -15.42 -8.54
N GLU A 447 -6.26 -15.42 -8.53
CA GLU A 447 -5.48 -15.16 -7.32
C GLU A 447 -5.69 -13.71 -6.82
N ASN A 448 -5.76 -12.74 -7.73
CA ASN A 448 -6.07 -11.35 -7.39
C ASN A 448 -7.44 -11.24 -6.70
N GLU A 449 -8.48 -11.88 -7.27
CA GLU A 449 -9.82 -11.93 -6.67
C GLU A 449 -9.82 -12.61 -5.30
N SER A 450 -9.18 -13.77 -5.21
CA SER A 450 -9.13 -14.56 -3.98
C SER A 450 -8.39 -13.82 -2.86
N ALA A 451 -7.32 -13.10 -3.18
CA ALA A 451 -6.62 -12.26 -2.21
C ALA A 451 -7.50 -11.14 -1.67
N ILE A 452 -8.24 -10.45 -2.55
CA ILE A 452 -9.21 -9.40 -2.15
C ILE A 452 -10.29 -10.01 -1.26
N GLU A 453 -10.81 -11.18 -1.62
CA GLU A 453 -11.83 -11.88 -0.85
C GLU A 453 -11.32 -12.29 0.54
N VAL A 454 -10.13 -12.87 0.64
CA VAL A 454 -9.52 -13.26 1.91
C VAL A 454 -9.36 -12.05 2.84
N LEU A 455 -8.80 -10.95 2.34
CA LEU A 455 -8.63 -9.72 3.15
C LEU A 455 -9.97 -9.09 3.54
N THR A 456 -10.94 -9.12 2.63
CA THR A 456 -12.32 -8.67 2.93
C THR A 456 -12.94 -9.51 4.04
N ARG A 457 -12.82 -10.84 3.98
CA ARG A 457 -13.35 -11.77 4.99
C ARG A 457 -12.69 -11.63 6.35
N ILE A 458 -11.40 -11.32 6.41
CA ILE A 458 -10.68 -11.00 7.67
C ILE A 458 -11.18 -9.65 8.26
N GLY A 459 -11.86 -8.84 7.46
CA GLY A 459 -12.31 -7.50 7.82
C GLY A 459 -11.17 -6.49 7.77
N MET A 460 -10.26 -6.64 6.79
CA MET A 460 -9.27 -5.62 6.41
C MET A 460 -9.84 -4.64 5.36
N ALA A 461 -10.99 -4.94 4.75
CA ALA A 461 -11.58 -4.17 3.64
C ALA A 461 -12.94 -3.52 3.93
N MET A 462 -13.56 -3.74 5.12
CA MET A 462 -14.96 -3.36 5.34
C MET A 462 -15.15 -2.18 6.31
N PRO A 463 -15.93 -1.14 5.92
CA PRO A 463 -16.19 0.08 6.70
C PRO A 463 -16.88 -0.07 8.07
N ASP A 464 -17.34 -1.25 8.44
CA ASP A 464 -18.33 -1.44 9.53
C ASP A 464 -17.68 -1.52 10.92
N SER A 465 -16.43 -1.99 11.04
CA SER A 465 -15.72 -1.96 12.32
C SER A 465 -14.98 -0.63 12.48
N ARG A 466 -15.62 0.33 13.16
CA ARG A 466 -14.93 1.52 13.67
C ARG A 466 -13.82 1.06 14.61
N VAL A 467 -12.55 1.16 14.19
CA VAL A 467 -11.45 1.13 15.16
C VAL A 467 -11.42 2.50 15.81
N GLN A 468 -12.04 2.62 17.00
CA GLN A 468 -11.87 3.81 17.83
C GLN A 468 -10.46 3.79 18.40
N THR A 469 -9.60 4.60 17.81
CA THR A 469 -8.30 4.94 18.37
C THR A 469 -8.41 6.30 19.04
N THR A 470 -7.54 6.63 19.97
CA THR A 470 -7.48 8.00 20.51
C THR A 470 -6.20 8.69 20.04
N ILE A 471 -6.35 9.79 19.29
CA ILE A 471 -5.25 10.73 19.05
C ILE A 471 -5.54 11.94 19.94
N ASN A 472 -4.65 12.24 20.90
CA ASN A 472 -4.82 13.34 21.85
C ASN A 472 -6.12 13.29 22.68
N LYS A 473 -6.58 12.08 23.09
CA LYS A 473 -7.85 11.82 23.81
C LYS A 473 -9.12 12.01 22.97
N GLU A 474 -9.02 12.39 21.71
CA GLU A 474 -10.16 12.44 20.79
C GLU A 474 -10.33 11.10 20.08
N PRO A 475 -11.53 10.51 20.07
CA PRO A 475 -11.79 9.26 19.37
C PRO A 475 -11.70 9.46 17.85
N MET A 476 -10.62 8.97 17.24
CA MET A 476 -10.50 8.81 15.79
C MET A 476 -10.97 7.44 15.38
N THR A 477 -11.91 7.39 14.44
CA THR A 477 -12.41 6.14 13.87
C THR A 477 -11.65 5.83 12.58
N PHE A 478 -10.76 4.85 12.62
CA PHE A 478 -10.15 4.29 11.42
C PHE A 478 -11.06 3.20 10.86
N ARG A 479 -11.30 3.25 9.55
CA ARG A 479 -11.91 2.15 8.80
C ARG A 479 -10.77 1.25 8.33
N PRO A 480 -10.84 -0.08 8.48
CA PRO A 480 -9.92 -0.96 7.80
C PRO A 480 -9.85 -0.64 6.32
N MET A 481 -8.65 -0.34 5.80
CA MET A 481 -8.46 0.08 4.41
C MET A 481 -7.76 -1.01 3.62
N LEU A 482 -8.46 -1.57 2.63
CA LEU A 482 -7.81 -2.28 1.55
C LEU A 482 -7.48 -1.24 0.47
N SER A 483 -6.19 -1.06 0.17
CA SER A 483 -5.73 -0.24 -0.95
C SER A 483 -5.06 -1.11 -2.02
N SER A 484 -5.08 -0.68 -3.29
CA SER A 484 -4.49 -1.47 -4.38
C SER A 484 -4.00 -0.58 -5.50
N GLY A 485 -2.84 -0.96 -6.04
CA GLY A 485 -2.38 -0.46 -7.32
C GLY A 485 -3.23 -1.07 -8.42
N PHE A 486 -3.66 -0.24 -9.37
CA PHE A 486 -4.38 -0.68 -10.56
C PHE A 486 -4.05 0.26 -11.71
N MET A 487 -3.69 -0.30 -12.86
CA MET A 487 -3.29 0.39 -14.06
C MET A 487 -4.18 -0.11 -15.20
N MET A 488 -5.16 0.71 -15.56
CA MET A 488 -6.13 0.40 -16.61
C MET A 488 -5.48 0.35 -17.98
N PHE A 489 -4.54 1.27 -18.23
CA PHE A 489 -3.88 1.42 -19.53
C PHE A 489 -2.38 1.22 -19.41
N ASP A 490 -1.78 0.62 -20.44
CA ASP A 490 -0.33 0.61 -20.65
C ASP A 490 -0.01 0.81 -22.13
N LEU A 491 1.19 1.34 -22.42
CA LEU A 491 1.61 1.71 -23.78
C LEU A 491 1.74 0.50 -24.71
N LEU A 492 1.88 -0.70 -24.16
CA LEU A 492 2.13 -1.93 -24.91
C LEU A 492 0.87 -2.81 -25.00
N MET A 493 -0.30 -2.27 -24.67
CA MET A 493 -1.57 -2.92 -24.90
C MET A 493 -1.80 -3.10 -26.39
N GLU A 494 -1.97 -4.35 -26.82
CA GLU A 494 -2.19 -4.71 -28.22
C GLU A 494 -3.69 -4.73 -28.55
N ASP A 495 -4.56 -4.91 -27.55
CA ASP A 495 -5.99 -5.12 -27.74
C ASP A 495 -6.84 -4.33 -26.74
N VAL A 496 -7.80 -3.56 -27.24
CA VAL A 496 -8.74 -2.79 -26.42
C VAL A 496 -9.65 -3.67 -25.55
N ARG A 497 -9.80 -4.96 -25.87
CA ARG A 497 -10.56 -5.91 -25.03
C ARG A 497 -9.96 -6.10 -23.64
N GLU A 498 -8.65 -5.85 -23.47
CA GLU A 498 -8.00 -5.89 -22.15
C GLU A 498 -8.59 -4.83 -21.19
N ILE A 499 -9.09 -3.71 -21.73
CA ILE A 499 -9.83 -2.69 -20.96
C ILE A 499 -11.15 -3.29 -20.42
N LEU A 500 -11.85 -4.10 -21.23
CA LEU A 500 -13.09 -4.76 -20.80
C LEU A 500 -12.83 -5.80 -19.71
N ASP A 501 -11.73 -6.55 -19.78
CA ASP A 501 -11.32 -7.49 -18.74
C ASP A 501 -11.10 -6.76 -17.40
N ASN A 502 -10.39 -5.63 -17.45
CA ASN A 502 -10.17 -4.77 -16.29
C ASN A 502 -11.47 -4.23 -15.71
N ILE A 503 -12.39 -3.73 -16.55
CA ILE A 503 -13.70 -3.23 -16.09
C ILE A 503 -14.50 -4.36 -15.43
N ALA A 504 -14.52 -5.54 -16.03
CA ALA A 504 -15.17 -6.71 -15.46
C ALA A 504 -14.56 -7.08 -14.10
N PHE A 505 -13.23 -6.96 -13.95
CA PHE A 505 -12.52 -7.24 -12.71
C PHE A 505 -12.88 -6.24 -11.62
N VAL A 506 -12.78 -4.96 -11.92
CA VAL A 506 -13.10 -3.90 -10.97
C VAL A 506 -14.55 -4.01 -10.47
N ARG A 507 -15.49 -4.36 -11.36
CA ARG A 507 -16.90 -4.57 -10.99
C ARG A 507 -17.10 -5.76 -10.08
N ARG A 508 -16.55 -6.93 -10.42
CA ARG A 508 -16.80 -8.15 -9.62
C ARG A 508 -16.08 -8.16 -8.28
N THR A 509 -14.92 -7.50 -8.17
CA THR A 509 -14.20 -7.36 -6.90
C THR A 509 -14.61 -6.14 -6.11
N MET A 510 -15.46 -5.27 -6.68
CA MET A 510 -15.88 -4.00 -6.09
C MET A 510 -14.67 -3.15 -5.67
N LEU A 511 -13.64 -3.11 -6.52
CA LEU A 511 -12.37 -2.41 -6.25
C LEU A 511 -12.58 -0.89 -6.08
N THR A 512 -13.70 -0.35 -6.53
CA THR A 512 -14.07 1.05 -6.35
C THR A 512 -14.73 1.36 -5.01
N THR A 513 -15.26 0.36 -4.30
CA THR A 513 -16.05 0.60 -3.06
C THR A 513 -15.25 0.39 -1.79
N ASN A 514 -14.19 -0.42 -1.85
CA ASN A 514 -13.41 -0.82 -0.68
C ASN A 514 -12.20 0.09 -0.41
N TYR A 515 -11.96 1.09 -1.27
CA TYR A 515 -10.69 1.78 -1.37
C TYR A 515 -10.91 3.29 -1.12
N GLY A 516 -10.40 3.81 -0.01
CA GLY A 516 -10.36 5.25 0.22
C GLY A 516 -9.44 5.94 -0.80
N ASP A 517 -9.79 7.17 -1.20
CA ASP A 517 -9.10 8.28 -1.92
C ASP A 517 -8.05 8.02 -3.02
N SER A 518 -7.57 6.79 -3.19
CA SER A 518 -6.34 6.43 -3.91
C SER A 518 -6.59 5.55 -5.12
N PHE A 519 -7.82 5.04 -5.28
CA PHE A 519 -8.18 4.25 -6.44
C PHE A 519 -8.62 5.16 -7.59
N ASP A 520 -7.77 5.26 -8.61
CA ASP A 520 -8.08 5.90 -9.88
C ASP A 520 -8.20 4.84 -10.97
N ILE A 521 -9.42 4.66 -11.49
CA ILE A 521 -9.70 3.66 -12.53
C ILE A 521 -9.05 3.99 -13.87
N PHE A 522 -8.57 5.22 -14.05
CA PHE A 522 -7.97 5.68 -15.30
C PHE A 522 -6.45 5.72 -15.23
N ASN A 523 -5.86 5.18 -14.16
CA ASN A 523 -4.43 5.11 -14.00
C ASN A 523 -3.75 4.47 -15.22
N ILE A 524 -2.69 5.14 -15.66
CA ILE A 524 -1.85 4.72 -16.78
C ILE A 524 -0.54 4.21 -16.21
N CYS A 525 -0.06 3.07 -16.72
CA CYS A 525 1.24 2.53 -16.39
C CYS A 525 2.33 3.55 -16.79
N ARG A 526 2.93 4.17 -15.77
CA ARG A 526 3.97 5.19 -15.96
C ARG A 526 5.25 4.52 -16.43
N VAL A 527 5.91 5.15 -17.39
CA VAL A 527 7.23 4.73 -17.86
C VAL A 527 8.28 5.55 -17.13
N GLU A 528 8.81 4.99 -16.05
CA GLU A 528 9.77 5.67 -15.17
C GLU A 528 11.22 5.38 -15.61
N ALA A 529 12.10 6.39 -15.51
CA ALA A 529 13.52 6.24 -15.74
C ALA A 529 14.14 5.13 -14.87
N GLY A 530 14.93 4.27 -15.50
CA GLY A 530 15.58 3.15 -14.84
C GLY A 530 14.67 1.95 -14.53
N SER A 531 13.39 1.99 -14.86
CA SER A 531 12.54 0.79 -14.94
C SER A 531 12.94 -0.07 -16.14
N ALA A 532 12.63 -1.37 -16.11
CA ALA A 532 12.87 -2.25 -17.27
C ALA A 532 11.87 -1.97 -18.42
N LEU A 533 10.73 -1.34 -18.10
CA LEU A 533 9.69 -0.99 -19.06
C LEU A 533 10.21 -0.05 -20.14
N VAL A 534 11.12 0.89 -19.83
CA VAL A 534 11.77 1.77 -20.83
C VAL A 534 12.33 0.95 -22.00
N LYS A 535 13.11 -0.10 -21.68
CA LYS A 535 13.72 -0.98 -22.70
C LYS A 535 12.69 -1.80 -23.48
N LEU A 536 11.61 -2.21 -22.82
CA LEU A 536 10.53 -2.94 -23.48
C LEU A 536 9.81 -2.04 -24.48
N VAL A 537 9.55 -0.79 -24.10
CA VAL A 537 8.91 0.20 -24.98
C VAL A 537 9.84 0.59 -26.12
N GLU A 538 11.12 0.88 -25.88
CA GLU A 538 12.11 1.15 -26.94
C GLU A 538 12.21 0.00 -27.95
N LYS A 539 12.17 -1.25 -27.47
CA LYS A 539 12.16 -2.43 -28.34
C LYS A 539 10.88 -2.50 -29.18
N ALA A 540 9.73 -2.15 -28.59
CA ALA A 540 8.47 -2.09 -29.31
C ALA A 540 8.48 -0.97 -30.37
N GLU A 541 8.96 0.23 -30.03
CA GLU A 541 9.15 1.34 -30.98
C GLU A 541 9.95 0.90 -32.21
N GLN A 542 11.06 0.17 -32.00
CA GLN A 542 11.89 -0.36 -33.09
C GLN A 542 11.20 -1.48 -33.88
N SER A 543 10.47 -2.37 -33.20
CA SER A 543 9.87 -3.55 -33.85
C SER A 543 8.65 -3.20 -34.69
N TYR A 544 7.92 -2.16 -34.29
CA TYR A 544 6.67 -1.74 -34.94
C TYR A 544 6.80 -0.42 -35.71
N GLU A 545 7.99 0.19 -35.75
CA GLU A 545 8.26 1.48 -36.39
C GLU A 545 7.33 2.60 -35.89
N VAL A 546 7.07 2.64 -34.58
CA VAL A 546 6.21 3.62 -33.91
C VAL A 546 7.01 4.42 -32.88
N LYS A 547 6.55 5.64 -32.56
CA LYS A 547 7.05 6.41 -31.42
C LYS A 547 6.01 6.40 -30.30
N LEU A 548 6.43 5.98 -29.11
CA LEU A 548 5.60 5.79 -27.92
C LEU A 548 6.07 6.70 -26.76
N LEU A 549 7.38 6.87 -26.60
CA LEU A 549 7.99 7.73 -25.57
C LEU A 549 8.48 9.06 -26.14
N GLY A 550 8.19 10.15 -25.44
CA GLY A 550 8.74 11.48 -25.67
C GLY A 550 9.97 11.74 -24.82
N GLU A 551 10.12 12.98 -24.35
CA GLU A 551 11.25 13.39 -23.52
C GLU A 551 11.10 12.88 -22.08
N LEU A 552 12.24 12.68 -21.42
CA LEU A 552 12.27 12.38 -19.98
C LEU A 552 12.12 13.69 -19.20
N ASP A 553 11.04 13.81 -18.43
CA ASP A 553 10.96 14.83 -17.39
C ASP A 553 11.81 14.39 -16.19
N ILE A 554 13.00 14.97 -16.05
CA ILE A 554 13.92 14.67 -14.95
C ILE A 554 13.34 15.02 -13.57
N ASN A 555 12.33 15.90 -13.50
CA ASN A 555 11.68 16.21 -12.24
C ASN A 555 10.75 15.07 -11.82
N THR A 556 9.91 14.58 -12.70
CA THR A 556 8.97 13.49 -12.35
C THR A 556 9.52 12.10 -12.61
N LEU A 557 10.68 11.99 -13.26
CA LEU A 557 11.31 10.77 -13.78
C LEU A 557 10.44 9.99 -14.76
N ASN A 558 9.39 10.60 -15.31
CA ASN A 558 8.51 9.96 -16.28
C ASN A 558 8.91 10.39 -17.69
N TYR A 559 8.82 9.45 -18.62
CA TYR A 559 8.79 9.78 -20.04
C TYR A 559 7.42 10.29 -20.42
N ASP A 560 7.37 11.34 -21.24
CA ASP A 560 6.13 11.74 -21.89
C ASP A 560 5.60 10.58 -22.74
N ILE A 561 4.29 10.37 -22.70
CA ILE A 561 3.63 9.34 -23.51
C ILE A 561 3.09 10.05 -24.75
N VAL A 562 3.72 9.80 -25.91
CA VAL A 562 3.35 10.41 -27.19
C VAL A 562 2.52 9.49 -28.08
N GLY A 563 2.36 8.22 -27.70
CA GLY A 563 1.57 7.24 -28.42
C GLY A 563 1.40 5.92 -27.66
N TYR A 564 0.57 5.03 -28.22
CA TYR A 564 0.37 3.66 -27.75
C TYR A 564 0.60 2.71 -28.91
N LEU A 565 0.98 1.48 -28.59
CA LEU A 565 1.15 0.43 -29.59
C LEU A 565 -0.15 0.19 -30.38
N ASN A 566 -1.28 0.19 -29.67
CA ASN A 566 -2.61 0.21 -30.28
C ASN A 566 -3.15 1.67 -30.35
N PRO A 567 -3.35 2.24 -31.56
CA PRO A 567 -3.87 3.60 -31.72
C PRO A 567 -5.26 3.82 -31.11
N ASP A 568 -6.08 2.79 -31.04
CA ASP A 568 -7.41 2.89 -30.45
C ASP A 568 -7.36 2.99 -28.92
N VAL A 569 -6.39 2.34 -28.29
CA VAL A 569 -6.11 2.56 -26.85
C VAL A 569 -5.71 4.01 -26.63
N PHE A 570 -4.84 4.57 -27.49
CA PHE A 570 -4.46 5.99 -27.42
C PHE A 570 -5.68 6.91 -27.51
N ARG A 571 -6.55 6.71 -28.50
CA ARG A 571 -7.78 7.49 -28.70
C ARG A 571 -8.67 7.46 -27.46
N ILE A 572 -8.92 6.27 -26.88
CA ILE A 572 -9.68 6.12 -25.64
C ILE A 572 -9.02 6.90 -24.50
N THR A 573 -7.69 6.76 -24.32
CA THR A 573 -6.98 7.43 -23.22
C THR A 573 -7.00 8.95 -23.32
N GLU A 574 -6.95 9.53 -24.52
CA GLU A 574 -7.01 10.98 -24.70
C GLU A 574 -8.38 11.56 -24.30
N HIS A 575 -9.46 10.88 -24.69
CA HIS A 575 -10.81 11.24 -24.26
C HIS A 575 -11.00 11.10 -22.73
N VAL A 576 -10.44 10.04 -22.13
CA VAL A 576 -10.45 9.83 -20.67
C VAL A 576 -9.64 10.89 -19.94
N ARG A 577 -8.45 11.27 -20.42
CA ARG A 577 -7.64 12.35 -19.82
C ARG A 577 -8.36 13.69 -19.88
N ALA A 578 -8.98 14.00 -21.02
CA ALA A 578 -9.78 15.21 -21.18
C ALA A 578 -10.96 15.23 -20.20
N TRP A 579 -11.60 14.09 -19.97
CA TRP A 579 -12.63 13.90 -18.95
C TRP A 579 -12.08 14.12 -17.53
N GLN A 580 -11.01 13.43 -17.13
CA GLN A 580 -10.39 13.55 -15.80
C GLN A 580 -10.04 15.00 -15.48
N LYS A 581 -9.43 15.73 -16.41
CA LYS A 581 -9.09 17.15 -16.23
C LYS A 581 -10.31 18.02 -15.87
N LYS A 582 -11.50 17.70 -16.38
CA LYS A 582 -12.77 18.37 -16.02
C LYS A 582 -13.32 17.91 -14.67
N CYS A 583 -13.05 16.67 -14.26
CA CYS A 583 -13.56 16.05 -13.03
C CYS A 583 -12.71 16.35 -11.80
N ASP A 584 -11.40 16.48 -11.97
CA ASP A 584 -10.40 16.52 -10.91
C ASP A 584 -10.70 17.55 -9.82
N SER A 585 -11.07 18.78 -10.20
CA SER A 585 -11.35 19.82 -9.21
C SER A 585 -12.55 19.48 -8.34
N PHE A 586 -13.58 18.86 -8.91
CA PHE A 586 -14.79 18.50 -8.17
C PHE A 586 -14.55 17.24 -7.33
N ASN A 587 -13.93 16.21 -7.91
CA ASN A 587 -13.56 14.99 -7.19
C ASN A 587 -12.67 15.31 -5.98
N ARG A 588 -11.67 16.20 -6.13
CA ARG A 588 -10.84 16.67 -4.99
C ARG A 588 -11.65 17.36 -3.90
N LYS A 589 -12.66 18.16 -4.26
CA LYS A 589 -13.56 18.81 -3.27
C LYS A 589 -14.38 17.77 -2.51
N VAL A 590 -14.96 16.80 -3.22
CA VAL A 590 -15.73 15.70 -2.60
C VAL A 590 -14.85 14.87 -1.67
N GLN A 591 -13.65 14.46 -2.12
CA GLN A 591 -12.73 13.69 -1.28
C GLN A 591 -12.25 14.51 -0.07
N SER A 592 -11.91 15.79 -0.26
CA SER A 592 -11.54 16.66 0.86
C SER A 592 -12.68 16.77 1.89
N ALA A 593 -13.94 16.82 1.45
CA ALA A 593 -15.10 16.84 2.34
C ALA A 593 -15.28 15.50 3.09
N ILE A 594 -15.04 14.36 2.42
CA ILE A 594 -15.09 13.02 3.04
C ILE A 594 -13.97 12.87 4.09
N GLN A 595 -12.75 13.31 3.77
CA GLN A 595 -11.55 13.18 4.60
C GLN A 595 -11.61 14.04 5.86
N LYS A 596 -11.96 15.32 5.73
CA LYS A 596 -12.02 16.24 6.88
C LYS A 596 -13.03 15.78 7.92
N GLY A 597 -13.95 14.89 7.53
CA GLY A 597 -15.18 14.70 8.28
C GLY A 597 -15.95 16.01 8.20
N ILE A 598 -17.26 15.92 8.21
CA ILE A 598 -18.10 17.10 8.22
C ILE A 598 -18.06 17.66 9.65
N VAL A 599 -16.99 18.39 9.91
CA VAL A 599 -16.81 19.22 11.09
C VAL A 599 -16.61 20.60 10.51
N ALA A 600 -17.56 21.48 10.80
CA ALA A 600 -17.31 22.91 10.81
C ALA A 600 -16.21 23.15 11.86
N GLU A 601 -14.95 22.96 11.49
CA GLU A 601 -13.85 23.45 12.28
C GLU A 601 -13.92 24.98 12.16
N GLU A 602 -14.36 25.63 13.24
CA GLU A 602 -14.04 27.03 13.47
C GLU A 602 -12.53 27.16 13.30
N GLU A 603 -12.07 27.76 12.20
CA GLU A 603 -10.67 28.15 12.07
C GLU A 603 -10.40 29.19 13.17
N ARG A 604 -9.79 28.73 14.26
CA ARG A 604 -9.16 29.63 15.23
C ARG A 604 -7.84 30.06 14.62
N ASP A 605 -7.68 31.35 14.35
CA ASP A 605 -6.36 31.92 14.07
C ASP A 605 -5.44 31.67 15.29
N ILE A 606 -4.13 31.71 15.08
CA ILE A 606 -3.07 31.50 16.07
C ILE A 606 -3.21 32.49 17.26
N THR A 607 -3.98 33.58 17.08
CA THR A 607 -4.31 34.57 18.11
C THR A 607 -5.51 34.20 19.00
N GLY A 608 -6.26 33.13 18.68
CA GLY A 608 -7.48 32.75 19.39
C GLY A 608 -8.74 33.52 18.99
N ASP A 609 -8.65 34.40 17.98
CA ASP A 609 -9.80 35.13 17.45
C ASP A 609 -10.50 34.34 16.34
N VAL A 610 -11.80 34.11 16.53
CA VAL A 610 -12.68 33.47 15.54
C VAL A 610 -13.06 34.50 14.49
N LYS A 611 -12.37 34.51 13.34
CA LYS A 611 -12.89 35.20 12.15
C LYS A 611 -13.95 34.32 11.50
N ARG A 612 -15.23 34.64 11.74
CA ARG A 612 -16.32 34.17 10.88
C ARG A 612 -16.08 34.69 9.47
N HIS A 613 -15.51 33.87 8.60
CA HIS A 613 -15.64 34.07 7.15
C HIS A 613 -16.87 33.31 6.68
N ASP A 614 -17.78 34.04 6.02
CA ASP A 614 -19.14 33.66 5.58
C ASP A 614 -19.19 32.54 4.51
N VAL A 615 -18.28 31.57 4.54
CA VAL A 615 -18.24 30.43 3.60
C VAL A 615 -18.45 29.08 4.31
N GLN A 616 -18.62 29.05 5.64
CA GLN A 616 -18.63 27.80 6.41
C GLN A 616 -19.99 27.13 6.66
N GLU A 617 -21.14 27.69 6.25
CA GLU A 617 -22.44 27.14 6.68
C GLU A 617 -23.03 25.96 5.86
N TYR A 618 -22.44 25.54 4.74
CA TYR A 618 -23.24 24.76 3.77
C TYR A 618 -23.00 23.26 3.59
N PHE A 619 -22.23 22.58 4.44
CA PHE A 619 -22.05 21.13 4.24
C PHE A 619 -22.12 20.30 5.52
N ILE A 620 -23.30 20.21 6.13
CA ILE A 620 -23.65 19.01 6.90
C ILE A 620 -24.22 17.94 5.95
N ALA A 621 -23.41 17.46 5.01
CA ALA A 621 -23.75 16.28 4.23
C ALA A 621 -23.63 15.03 5.12
N ASP A 622 -24.47 14.01 4.90
CA ASP A 622 -24.18 12.69 5.45
C ASP A 622 -22.91 12.15 4.76
N LYS A 623 -21.86 11.85 5.53
CA LYS A 623 -20.62 11.24 5.03
C LYS A 623 -20.93 9.98 4.20
N ASN A 624 -21.94 9.21 4.57
CA ASN A 624 -22.35 8.01 3.84
C ASN A 624 -22.95 8.35 2.46
N MET A 625 -23.65 9.48 2.34
CA MET A 625 -24.14 9.97 1.05
C MET A 625 -22.99 10.36 0.13
N LEU A 626 -22.00 11.11 0.63
CA LEU A 626 -20.81 11.48 -0.16
C LEU A 626 -20.00 10.27 -0.60
N VAL A 627 -19.86 9.26 0.27
CA VAL A 627 -19.22 7.98 -0.08
C VAL A 627 -20.01 7.24 -1.15
N SER A 628 -21.34 7.12 -1.00
CA SER A 628 -22.21 6.47 -1.99
C SER A 628 -22.15 7.17 -3.34
N TYR A 629 -22.09 8.49 -3.34
CA TYR A 629 -21.91 9.27 -4.54
C TYR A 629 -20.54 9.08 -5.18
N SER A 630 -19.46 9.11 -4.39
CA SER A 630 -18.12 8.82 -4.89
C SER A 630 -18.08 7.44 -5.57
N ILE A 631 -18.74 6.44 -4.99
CA ILE A 631 -18.88 5.11 -5.61
C ILE A 631 -19.68 5.19 -6.92
N GLY A 632 -20.81 5.90 -6.92
CA GLY A 632 -21.64 6.09 -8.11
C GLY A 632 -20.89 6.76 -9.26
N LEU A 633 -20.07 7.76 -8.98
CA LEU A 633 -19.19 8.39 -9.96
C LEU A 633 -18.17 7.41 -10.54
N ARG A 634 -17.53 6.59 -9.70
CA ARG A 634 -16.59 5.57 -10.20
C ARG A 634 -17.29 4.52 -11.07
N MET A 635 -18.52 4.14 -10.76
CA MET A 635 -19.32 3.26 -11.62
C MET A 635 -19.64 3.92 -12.96
N LEU A 636 -20.04 5.19 -12.94
CA LEU A 636 -20.31 5.97 -14.14
C LEU A 636 -19.07 6.05 -15.05
N GLU A 637 -17.91 6.29 -14.45
CA GLU A 637 -16.62 6.31 -15.15
C GLU A 637 -16.27 4.94 -15.79
N LEU A 638 -16.58 3.82 -15.13
CA LEU A 638 -16.41 2.47 -15.70
C LEU A 638 -17.40 2.16 -16.83
N ASP A 639 -18.64 2.64 -16.74
CA ASP A 639 -19.64 2.49 -17.80
C ASP A 639 -19.25 3.33 -19.03
N MET A 640 -18.79 4.56 -18.82
CA MET A 640 -18.24 5.41 -19.90
C MET A 640 -17.09 4.70 -20.62
N LEU A 641 -16.12 4.19 -19.87
CA LEU A 641 -14.96 3.52 -20.45
C LEU A 641 -15.35 2.26 -21.21
N LYS A 642 -16.32 1.49 -20.70
CA LYS A 642 -16.87 0.31 -21.38
C LYS A 642 -17.49 0.70 -22.72
N ASP A 643 -18.35 1.71 -22.73
CA ASP A 643 -19.07 2.13 -23.94
C ASP A 643 -18.12 2.73 -24.99
N MET A 644 -17.11 3.49 -24.56
CA MET A 644 -16.05 3.96 -25.45
C MET A 644 -15.28 2.80 -26.07
N THR A 645 -14.91 1.81 -25.26
CA THR A 645 -14.19 0.61 -25.73
C THR A 645 -15.03 -0.17 -26.75
N LEU A 646 -16.31 -0.38 -26.47
CA LEU A 646 -17.24 -1.04 -27.39
C LEU A 646 -17.46 -0.22 -28.67
N ALA A 647 -17.56 1.11 -28.57
CA ALA A 647 -17.70 1.98 -29.73
C ALA A 647 -16.49 1.85 -30.66
N VAL A 648 -15.28 1.93 -30.11
CA VAL A 648 -14.01 1.70 -30.84
C VAL A 648 -14.00 0.34 -31.52
N MET A 649 -14.34 -0.73 -30.80
CA MET A 649 -14.40 -2.09 -31.36
C MET A 649 -15.39 -2.20 -32.54
N ASN A 650 -16.40 -1.33 -32.58
CA ASN A 650 -17.37 -1.22 -33.67
C ASN A 650 -16.98 -0.17 -34.74
N GLY A 651 -15.71 0.27 -34.76
CA GLY A 651 -15.19 1.21 -35.76
C GLY A 651 -15.61 2.67 -35.53
N ALA A 652 -15.88 3.08 -34.29
CA ALA A 652 -16.16 4.48 -33.98
C ALA A 652 -14.94 5.38 -34.18
N ASP A 653 -15.17 6.55 -34.77
CA ASP A 653 -14.21 7.65 -34.87
C ASP A 653 -14.22 8.54 -33.61
N ASP A 654 -13.38 9.57 -33.56
CA ASP A 654 -13.24 10.45 -32.39
C ASP A 654 -14.49 11.30 -32.13
N THR A 655 -15.28 11.57 -33.17
CA THR A 655 -16.57 12.26 -33.01
C THR A 655 -17.53 11.41 -32.18
N LYS A 656 -17.67 10.13 -32.54
CA LYS A 656 -18.52 9.19 -31.79
C LYS A 656 -18.02 8.95 -30.36
N LEU A 657 -16.71 8.92 -30.13
CA LEU A 657 -16.16 8.84 -28.78
C LEU A 657 -16.47 10.12 -27.98
N GLY A 658 -16.38 11.28 -28.63
CA GLY A 658 -16.84 12.56 -28.06
C GLY A 658 -18.32 12.53 -27.66
N ASP A 659 -19.19 11.95 -28.48
CA ASP A 659 -20.62 11.80 -28.17
C ASP A 659 -20.85 10.93 -26.93
N VAL A 660 -20.13 9.80 -26.81
CA VAL A 660 -20.17 8.97 -25.59
C VAL A 660 -19.78 9.79 -24.38
N VAL A 661 -18.64 10.49 -24.42
CA VAL A 661 -18.18 11.33 -23.30
C VAL A 661 -19.21 12.41 -22.96
N ALA A 662 -19.85 13.05 -23.94
CA ALA A 662 -20.86 14.08 -23.71
C ALA A 662 -22.13 13.55 -23.01
N ILE A 663 -22.55 12.32 -23.34
CA ILE A 663 -23.67 11.65 -22.65
C ILE A 663 -23.32 11.46 -21.18
N TYR A 664 -22.16 10.88 -20.90
CA TYR A 664 -21.72 10.64 -19.52
C TYR A 664 -21.50 11.96 -18.77
N ASP A 665 -21.04 13.03 -19.43
CA ASP A 665 -20.87 14.35 -18.83
C ASP A 665 -22.20 14.91 -18.35
N SER A 666 -23.23 14.76 -19.18
CA SER A 666 -24.59 15.18 -18.85
C SER A 666 -25.15 14.43 -17.64
N ILE A 667 -24.91 13.12 -17.56
CA ILE A 667 -25.29 12.29 -16.39
C ILE A 667 -24.55 12.79 -15.15
N ARG A 668 -23.22 12.99 -15.25
CA ARG A 668 -22.39 13.51 -14.15
C ARG A 668 -22.91 14.86 -13.65
N PHE A 669 -23.16 15.82 -14.55
CA PHE A 669 -23.70 17.13 -14.18
C PHE A 669 -25.06 17.02 -13.48
N ALA A 670 -25.94 16.12 -13.93
CA ALA A 670 -27.20 15.86 -13.25
C ALA A 670 -27.00 15.32 -11.83
N MET A 671 -26.04 14.40 -11.62
CA MET A 671 -25.73 13.89 -10.29
C MET A 671 -25.11 14.97 -9.38
N ILE A 672 -24.21 15.81 -9.91
CA ILE A 672 -23.64 16.94 -9.17
C ILE A 672 -24.74 17.91 -8.75
N ALA A 673 -25.61 18.31 -9.68
CA ALA A 673 -26.70 19.24 -9.42
C ALA A 673 -27.70 18.67 -8.40
N ASP A 674 -28.00 17.36 -8.46
CA ASP A 674 -28.84 16.70 -7.44
C ASP A 674 -28.21 16.78 -6.05
N ILE A 675 -26.90 16.58 -5.93
CA ILE A 675 -26.20 16.72 -4.65
C ILE A 675 -26.18 18.16 -4.17
N GLU A 676 -25.84 19.11 -5.04
CA GLU A 676 -25.86 20.53 -4.67
C GLU A 676 -27.25 20.93 -4.20
N ASN A 677 -28.31 20.50 -4.88
CA ASN A 677 -29.69 20.75 -4.45
C ASN A 677 -30.03 20.07 -3.11
N LYS A 678 -29.60 18.83 -2.89
CA LYS A 678 -29.80 18.10 -1.62
C LYS A 678 -29.05 18.76 -0.46
N LEU A 679 -27.86 19.30 -0.73
CA LEU A 679 -27.02 19.99 0.25
C LEU A 679 -27.56 21.40 0.56
N ILE A 680 -27.95 22.16 -0.46
CA ILE A 680 -28.55 23.50 -0.32
C ILE A 680 -29.90 23.44 0.39
N SER A 681 -30.74 22.44 0.07
CA SER A 681 -32.09 22.35 0.63
C SER A 681 -32.13 21.92 2.09
N GLY A 682 -31.01 21.43 2.67
CA GLY A 682 -30.96 20.93 4.05
C GLY A 682 -31.92 19.76 4.33
N LYS A 683 -32.48 19.16 3.28
CA LYS A 683 -33.56 18.17 3.35
C LYS A 683 -33.11 16.86 2.72
N ILE A 684 -32.46 16.04 3.53
CA ILE A 684 -32.59 14.59 3.36
C ILE A 684 -33.75 14.18 4.28
N ARG A 685 -34.99 14.46 3.86
CA ARG A 685 -36.20 14.06 4.56
C ARG A 685 -37.13 13.33 3.59
N ASP A 686 -37.73 12.21 4.01
CA ASP A 686 -38.69 11.49 3.18
C ASP A 686 -40.00 12.28 3.04
N GLU A 687 -40.95 11.71 2.31
CA GLU A 687 -42.29 12.25 2.10
C GLU A 687 -43.08 12.52 3.40
N THR A 688 -42.65 11.96 4.53
CA THR A 688 -43.22 12.19 5.86
C THR A 688 -42.51 13.29 6.66
N GLY A 689 -41.39 13.80 6.15
CA GLY A 689 -40.55 14.78 6.83
C GLY A 689 -39.53 14.17 7.79
N GLU A 690 -39.35 12.85 7.81
CA GLU A 690 -38.33 12.16 8.62
C GLU A 690 -37.00 12.03 7.89
N LEU A 691 -35.88 12.03 8.63
CA LEU A 691 -34.54 11.91 8.05
C LEU A 691 -34.40 10.56 7.33
N ILE A 692 -34.14 10.57 6.02
CA ILE A 692 -34.00 9.35 5.23
C ILE A 692 -32.73 8.62 5.66
N ASN A 693 -32.83 7.38 6.15
CA ASN A 693 -31.64 6.56 6.42
C ASN A 693 -31.09 5.92 5.12
N GLU A 694 -29.83 5.48 5.16
CA GLU A 694 -29.06 4.88 4.05
C GLU A 694 -29.86 3.87 3.19
N THR A 695 -30.77 3.12 3.80
CA THR A 695 -31.55 2.04 3.16
C THR A 695 -32.74 2.55 2.35
N GLN A 696 -33.31 3.71 2.70
CA GLN A 696 -34.46 4.30 2.00
C GLN A 696 -34.02 5.13 0.78
N PHE A 697 -32.81 5.69 0.80
CA PHE A 697 -32.23 6.46 -0.31
C PHE A 697 -31.94 5.60 -1.55
N LEU A 698 -31.58 4.32 -1.35
CA LEU A 698 -31.28 3.38 -2.42
C LEU A 698 -32.53 2.68 -3.02
N ARG A 699 -33.76 3.05 -2.59
CA ARG A 699 -34.99 2.47 -3.16
C ARG A 699 -35.24 3.00 -4.57
N ARG A 700 -35.49 2.07 -5.49
CA ARG A 700 -35.77 2.26 -6.91
C ARG A 700 -36.81 3.35 -7.18
N ASP A 701 -37.87 3.40 -6.38
CA ASP A 701 -39.05 4.24 -6.60
C ASP A 701 -38.72 5.76 -6.52
N ASN A 702 -37.85 6.15 -5.58
CA ASN A 702 -37.44 7.55 -5.38
C ASN A 702 -36.60 8.10 -6.55
N ILE A 703 -35.86 7.22 -7.24
CA ILE A 703 -35.00 7.57 -8.37
C ILE A 703 -35.81 7.55 -9.66
N GLU A 704 -36.74 6.61 -9.81
CA GLU A 704 -37.68 6.59 -10.93
C GLU A 704 -38.58 7.83 -10.95
N ASP A 705 -39.02 8.33 -9.79
CA ASP A 705 -39.86 9.53 -9.70
C ASP A 705 -39.10 10.85 -10.00
N PHE A 706 -37.83 10.95 -9.60
CA PHE A 706 -36.94 12.06 -10.00
C PHE A 706 -36.74 12.13 -11.52
N ILE A 707 -36.61 10.97 -12.17
CA ILE A 707 -36.38 10.85 -13.63
C ILE A 707 -37.67 11.19 -14.40
N LYS A 708 -38.83 10.68 -13.96
CA LYS A 708 -40.14 11.04 -14.52
C LYS A 708 -40.41 12.54 -14.45
N ALA A 709 -39.95 13.21 -13.40
CA ALA A 709 -40.15 14.65 -13.21
C ALA A 709 -39.30 15.54 -14.14
N LYS A 710 -38.30 15.00 -14.84
CA LYS A 710 -37.34 15.78 -15.65
C LYS A 710 -37.35 15.48 -17.16
N ASP A 711 -38.17 14.54 -17.63
CA ASP A 711 -38.29 14.16 -19.04
C ASP A 711 -36.94 13.78 -19.70
N ILE A 712 -36.04 13.19 -18.91
CA ILE A 712 -34.71 12.73 -19.36
C ILE A 712 -34.85 11.25 -19.73
N GLY A 713 -34.64 10.93 -21.01
CA GLY A 713 -35.02 9.66 -21.64
C GLY A 713 -34.65 8.37 -20.89
N SER A 714 -35.64 7.49 -20.75
CA SER A 714 -35.64 6.20 -20.05
C SER A 714 -34.65 5.14 -20.56
N ILE A 715 -34.00 5.37 -21.70
CA ILE A 715 -33.13 4.41 -22.38
C ILE A 715 -31.71 4.38 -21.76
N TYR A 716 -31.23 5.49 -21.20
CA TYR A 716 -29.85 5.63 -20.73
C TYR A 716 -29.65 5.40 -19.22
N PHE A 717 -30.72 5.44 -18.42
CA PHE A 717 -30.64 5.30 -16.95
C PHE A 717 -30.95 3.90 -16.41
N LYS A 718 -31.46 2.99 -17.24
CA LYS A 718 -31.71 1.59 -16.87
C LYS A 718 -30.45 0.86 -16.37
N PRO A 719 -29.24 1.10 -16.93
CA PRO A 719 -27.99 0.56 -16.38
C PRO A 719 -27.63 1.10 -14.98
N TYR A 720 -27.89 2.39 -14.70
CA TYR A 720 -27.66 3.01 -13.38
C TYR A 720 -28.61 2.46 -12.32
N LEU A 721 -29.89 2.29 -12.66
CA LEU A 721 -30.86 1.61 -11.79
C LEU A 721 -30.43 0.15 -11.51
N ASN A 722 -29.89 -0.56 -12.51
CA ASN A 722 -29.34 -1.90 -12.31
C ASN A 722 -28.08 -1.91 -11.43
N ALA A 723 -27.24 -0.87 -11.48
CA ALA A 723 -26.06 -0.75 -10.61
C ALA A 723 -26.45 -0.47 -9.15
N LEU A 724 -27.42 0.42 -8.91
CA LEU A 724 -27.97 0.68 -7.57
C LEU A 724 -28.80 -0.49 -7.03
N HIS A 725 -29.54 -1.20 -7.89
CA HIS A 725 -30.24 -2.44 -7.54
C HIS A 725 -29.24 -3.51 -7.07
N ARG A 726 -28.13 -3.71 -7.79
CA ARG A 726 -27.04 -4.61 -7.35
C ARG A 726 -26.42 -4.21 -6.01
N ILE A 727 -26.34 -2.91 -5.71
CA ILE A 727 -25.88 -2.42 -4.41
C ILE A 727 -26.91 -2.74 -3.31
N SER A 728 -28.22 -2.64 -3.59
CA SER A 728 -29.29 -3.02 -2.66
C SER A 728 -29.41 -4.54 -2.45
N GLU A 729 -29.25 -5.34 -3.51
CA GLU A 729 -29.14 -6.80 -3.47
C GLU A 729 -27.90 -7.24 -2.70
N PHE A 730 -26.79 -6.50 -2.81
CA PHE A 730 -25.58 -6.71 -2.01
C PHE A 730 -25.79 -6.36 -0.52
N GLN A 731 -26.62 -5.36 -0.20
CA GLN A 731 -27.02 -5.08 1.18
C GLN A 731 -28.03 -6.11 1.73
N ALA A 732 -28.86 -6.73 0.89
CA ALA A 732 -29.70 -7.87 1.25
C ALA A 732 -28.87 -9.15 1.44
N PHE A 733 -27.87 -9.39 0.58
CA PHE A 733 -26.82 -10.41 0.75
C PHE A 733 -26.10 -10.24 2.09
N LYS A 734 -25.77 -9.00 2.49
CA LYS A 734 -25.26 -8.69 3.84
C LYS A 734 -26.15 -9.30 4.92
N ARG A 735 -27.48 -9.12 4.87
CA ARG A 735 -28.42 -9.62 5.91
C ARG A 735 -28.46 -11.15 5.99
N VAL A 736 -28.45 -11.85 4.86
CA VAL A 736 -28.38 -13.32 4.81
C VAL A 736 -26.99 -13.82 5.23
N TYR A 737 -25.92 -13.11 4.87
CA TYR A 737 -24.54 -13.48 5.18
C TYR A 737 -24.16 -13.24 6.65
N TYR A 738 -24.76 -12.24 7.32
CA TYR A 738 -24.66 -12.03 8.78
C TYR A 738 -25.38 -13.11 9.60
N LEU A 739 -26.19 -13.97 8.98
CA LEU A 739 -26.70 -15.17 9.66
C LEU A 739 -25.62 -16.25 9.82
N ARG A 740 -24.50 -16.20 9.08
CA ARG A 740 -23.47 -17.27 9.11
C ARG A 740 -22.80 -17.51 10.48
N PRO A 741 -22.46 -16.49 11.29
CA PRO A 741 -21.98 -16.71 12.66
C PRO A 741 -23.08 -17.22 13.61
N SER A 742 -24.33 -16.82 13.38
CA SER A 742 -25.51 -17.31 14.11
C SER A 742 -25.85 -18.74 13.74
N LEU A 743 -25.69 -19.12 12.47
CA LEU A 743 -25.82 -20.47 11.93
C LEU A 743 -24.72 -21.37 12.48
N ASN A 744 -23.44 -20.96 12.42
CA ASN A 744 -22.32 -21.70 13.03
C ASN A 744 -22.44 -21.85 14.56
N LYS A 745 -23.16 -20.96 15.26
CA LYS A 745 -23.52 -21.12 16.69
C LYS A 745 -24.80 -21.94 16.93
N ALA A 746 -25.70 -22.03 15.94
CA ALA A 746 -27.00 -22.72 16.01
C ALA A 746 -26.98 -24.17 15.47
N PHE A 747 -25.86 -24.62 14.91
CA PHE A 747 -25.72 -25.99 14.37
C PHE A 747 -25.47 -27.16 15.34
N PRO A 748 -25.55 -27.05 16.69
CA PRO A 748 -25.61 -28.27 17.51
C PRO A 748 -26.97 -28.99 17.46
N THR A 749 -28.02 -28.41 16.86
CA THR A 749 -29.37 -29.02 16.88
C THR A 749 -30.12 -28.93 15.54
N PHE A 750 -30.73 -30.06 15.16
CA PHE A 750 -31.38 -30.38 13.88
C PHE A 750 -32.47 -29.39 13.40
N GLY A 751 -33.05 -28.59 14.31
CA GLY A 751 -34.12 -27.63 13.98
C GLY A 751 -33.66 -26.38 13.21
N SER A 752 -32.37 -26.03 13.24
CA SER A 752 -31.85 -24.81 12.59
C SER A 752 -31.56 -24.99 11.09
N PHE A 753 -31.40 -26.22 10.61
CA PHE A 753 -31.17 -26.53 9.20
C PHE A 753 -32.45 -26.38 8.35
N TYR A 754 -33.59 -26.88 8.85
CA TYR A 754 -34.88 -26.71 8.17
C TYR A 754 -35.36 -25.26 8.13
N GLY A 755 -35.11 -24.48 9.20
CA GLY A 755 -35.39 -23.04 9.18
C GLY A 755 -34.58 -22.30 8.11
N ALA A 756 -33.30 -22.67 7.92
CA ALA A 756 -32.48 -22.11 6.85
C ALA A 756 -32.97 -22.53 5.45
N LEU A 757 -33.48 -23.75 5.29
CA LEU A 757 -34.07 -24.21 4.03
C LEU A 757 -35.40 -23.52 3.72
N GLU A 758 -36.27 -23.32 4.71
CA GLU A 758 -37.52 -22.55 4.56
C GLU A 758 -37.24 -21.08 4.22
N ASP A 759 -36.23 -20.46 4.84
CA ASP A 759 -35.79 -19.10 4.53
C ASP A 759 -35.25 -19.00 3.09
N ILE A 760 -34.47 -20.00 2.64
CA ILE A 760 -34.00 -20.10 1.26
C ILE A 760 -35.18 -20.28 0.30
N ASP A 761 -36.15 -21.13 0.65
CA ASP A 761 -37.31 -21.43 -0.18
C ASP A 761 -38.24 -20.22 -0.36
N HIS A 762 -38.49 -19.49 0.73
CA HIS A 762 -39.24 -18.23 0.73
C HIS A 762 -38.52 -17.14 -0.09
N TYR A 763 -37.19 -17.06 0.04
CA TYR A 763 -36.37 -16.08 -0.68
C TYR A 763 -36.31 -16.36 -2.19
N LEU A 764 -36.23 -17.64 -2.59
CA LEU A 764 -36.32 -18.06 -3.99
C LEU A 764 -37.67 -17.69 -4.62
N ASP A 765 -38.74 -17.65 -3.83
CA ASP A 765 -40.06 -17.20 -4.29
C ASP A 765 -40.14 -15.69 -4.49
N GLU A 766 -39.41 -14.89 -3.71
CA GLU A 766 -39.36 -13.43 -3.86
C GLU A 766 -38.44 -12.99 -5.01
N HIS A 767 -37.41 -13.77 -5.38
CA HIS A 767 -36.30 -13.34 -6.25
C HIS A 767 -36.21 -14.18 -7.55
N ARG A 768 -37.37 -14.49 -8.15
CA ARG A 768 -37.55 -15.42 -9.28
C ARG A 768 -36.77 -15.13 -10.58
N GLU A 769 -36.16 -13.97 -10.73
CA GLU A 769 -35.51 -13.55 -11.98
C GLU A 769 -33.98 -13.70 -12.01
N SER A 770 -33.32 -14.10 -10.90
CA SER A 770 -31.85 -14.13 -10.82
C SER A 770 -31.25 -15.54 -10.94
N ILE A 771 -31.12 -16.00 -12.20
CA ILE A 771 -30.54 -17.32 -12.55
C ILE A 771 -29.08 -17.49 -12.09
N GLU A 772 -28.27 -16.44 -12.15
CA GLU A 772 -26.86 -16.51 -11.75
C GLU A 772 -26.70 -16.75 -10.24
N TYR A 773 -27.63 -16.22 -9.44
CA TYR A 773 -27.63 -16.34 -7.98
C TYR A 773 -28.03 -17.73 -7.52
N LEU A 774 -29.02 -18.35 -8.17
CA LEU A 774 -29.42 -19.74 -7.93
C LEU A 774 -28.25 -20.73 -8.13
N SER A 775 -27.42 -20.50 -9.16
CA SER A 775 -26.22 -21.32 -9.38
C SER A 775 -25.19 -21.18 -8.25
N LEU A 776 -25.07 -19.99 -7.67
CA LEU A 776 -24.14 -19.68 -6.60
C LEU A 776 -24.58 -20.31 -5.27
N VAL A 777 -25.87 -20.24 -4.94
CA VAL A 777 -26.46 -20.87 -3.74
C VAL A 777 -26.28 -22.39 -3.79
N VAL A 778 -26.56 -23.01 -4.94
CA VAL A 778 -26.36 -24.46 -5.14
C VAL A 778 -24.87 -24.82 -5.00
N ARG A 779 -23.97 -24.01 -5.57
CA ARG A 779 -22.52 -24.21 -5.46
C ARG A 779 -22.02 -24.14 -4.01
N GLU A 780 -22.48 -23.16 -3.23
CA GLU A 780 -22.07 -23.01 -1.82
C GLU A 780 -22.63 -24.12 -0.93
N LEU A 781 -23.86 -24.59 -1.19
CA LEU A 781 -24.43 -25.78 -0.54
C LEU A 781 -23.59 -27.04 -0.81
N ILE A 782 -23.16 -27.23 -2.07
CA ILE A 782 -22.28 -28.33 -2.45
C ILE A 782 -20.92 -28.23 -1.73
N LEU A 783 -20.34 -27.03 -1.62
CA LEU A 783 -19.06 -26.82 -0.92
C LEU A 783 -19.17 -27.08 0.59
N ALA A 784 -20.30 -26.71 1.22
CA ALA A 784 -20.55 -26.99 2.64
C ALA A 784 -20.64 -28.50 2.93
N ILE A 785 -21.25 -29.27 2.03
CA ILE A 785 -21.37 -30.75 2.14
C ILE A 785 -20.00 -31.44 1.95
N ARG A 786 -19.05 -30.80 1.27
CA ARG A 786 -17.68 -31.32 1.06
C ARG A 786 -16.74 -31.08 2.24
N ASP A 787 -17.15 -30.30 3.25
CA ASP A 787 -16.31 -30.04 4.42
C ASP A 787 -16.14 -31.34 5.25
N PRO A 788 -14.91 -31.85 5.44
CA PRO A 788 -14.66 -33.06 6.24
C PRO A 788 -15.10 -32.95 7.70
N ALA A 789 -15.32 -31.74 8.22
CA ALA A 789 -15.87 -31.50 9.55
C ALA A 789 -17.39 -31.71 9.64
N PHE A 790 -18.06 -31.97 8.51
CA PHE A 790 -19.51 -32.16 8.41
C PHE A 790 -19.86 -33.66 8.54
N GLU A 791 -20.09 -34.13 9.77
CA GLU A 791 -20.56 -35.50 10.04
C GLU A 791 -22.09 -35.57 10.01
N ILE A 792 -22.67 -36.20 8.99
CA ILE A 792 -24.11 -36.52 8.93
C ILE A 792 -24.32 -38.00 9.28
N GLY A 793 -25.27 -38.31 10.17
CA GLY A 793 -25.65 -39.68 10.45
C GLY A 793 -26.22 -40.38 9.21
N LYS A 794 -25.97 -41.69 9.04
CA LYS A 794 -26.41 -42.46 7.84
C LYS A 794 -27.90 -42.35 7.50
N ASN A 795 -28.76 -42.10 8.48
CA ASN A 795 -30.21 -41.97 8.29
C ASN A 795 -30.64 -40.52 8.01
N GLU A 796 -29.79 -39.54 8.29
CA GLU A 796 -30.05 -38.11 8.09
C GLU A 796 -29.60 -37.66 6.68
N PHE A 797 -28.71 -38.43 6.06
CA PHE A 797 -28.21 -38.17 4.70
C PHE A 797 -29.28 -38.37 3.62
N SER A 798 -30.29 -39.24 3.83
CA SER A 798 -31.37 -39.43 2.85
C SER A 798 -32.31 -38.23 2.78
N ASP A 799 -32.55 -37.58 3.91
CA ASP A 799 -33.49 -36.47 4.01
C ASP A 799 -32.86 -35.18 3.45
N VAL A 800 -31.59 -34.92 3.81
CA VAL A 800 -30.80 -33.84 3.20
C VAL A 800 -30.64 -34.03 1.69
N ALA A 801 -30.46 -35.27 1.22
CA ALA A 801 -30.39 -35.55 -0.21
C ALA A 801 -31.73 -35.29 -0.93
N ALA A 802 -32.87 -35.61 -0.29
CA ALA A 802 -34.20 -35.34 -0.84
C ALA A 802 -34.50 -33.84 -0.91
N ASP A 803 -34.05 -33.05 0.08
CA ASP A 803 -34.24 -31.60 0.10
C ASP A 803 -33.34 -30.88 -0.91
N ILE A 804 -32.10 -31.36 -1.09
CA ILE A 804 -31.22 -30.90 -2.18
C ILE A 804 -31.81 -31.27 -3.53
N GLU A 805 -32.36 -32.48 -3.68
CA GLU A 805 -33.05 -32.91 -4.91
C GLU A 805 -34.26 -32.01 -5.20
N TYR A 806 -35.03 -31.62 -4.18
CA TYR A 806 -36.14 -30.67 -4.29
C TYR A 806 -35.67 -29.28 -4.74
N LEU A 807 -34.62 -28.72 -4.11
CA LEU A 807 -34.07 -27.42 -4.48
C LEU A 807 -33.46 -27.42 -5.90
N VAL A 808 -32.81 -28.51 -6.31
CA VAL A 808 -32.27 -28.70 -7.65
C VAL A 808 -33.40 -28.84 -8.68
N GLN A 809 -34.46 -29.59 -8.41
CA GLN A 809 -35.63 -29.66 -9.29
C GLN A 809 -36.34 -28.32 -9.41
N ARG A 810 -36.45 -27.57 -8.32
CA ARG A 810 -37.02 -26.22 -8.32
C ARG A 810 -36.15 -25.27 -9.14
N ALA A 811 -34.83 -25.29 -8.96
CA ALA A 811 -33.87 -24.53 -9.76
C ALA A 811 -33.93 -24.90 -11.25
N ALA A 812 -34.05 -26.19 -11.57
CA ALA A 812 -34.15 -26.69 -12.93
C ALA A 812 -35.43 -26.21 -13.64
N ASN A 813 -36.54 -26.06 -12.91
CA ASN A 813 -37.78 -25.49 -13.46
C ASN A 813 -37.67 -23.99 -13.82
N PHE A 814 -36.65 -23.28 -13.30
CA PHE A 814 -36.41 -21.86 -13.59
C PHE A 814 -35.36 -21.62 -14.69
N LEU A 815 -34.55 -22.62 -15.01
CA LEU A 815 -33.49 -22.52 -16.01
C LEU A 815 -34.03 -22.81 -17.41
N THR A 816 -34.12 -21.80 -18.26
CA THR A 816 -34.71 -21.90 -19.61
C THR A 816 -33.74 -22.38 -20.71
N THR A 817 -32.45 -22.55 -20.41
CA THR A 817 -31.42 -22.93 -21.40
C THR A 817 -30.69 -24.21 -21.03
N GLN A 818 -30.59 -25.12 -22.01
CA GLN A 818 -30.11 -26.50 -21.90
C GLN A 818 -28.65 -26.63 -21.39
N GLU A 819 -27.76 -25.68 -21.75
CA GLU A 819 -26.33 -25.71 -21.38
C GLU A 819 -26.09 -25.56 -19.87
N LYS A 820 -26.82 -24.66 -19.20
CA LYS A 820 -26.65 -24.41 -17.76
C LYS A 820 -27.21 -25.54 -16.89
N LEU A 821 -28.21 -26.28 -17.41
CA LEU A 821 -28.75 -27.47 -16.75
C LEU A 821 -27.75 -28.64 -16.81
N SER A 822 -27.09 -28.82 -17.96
CA SER A 822 -26.06 -29.85 -18.18
C SER A 822 -24.92 -29.71 -17.18
N GLU A 823 -24.40 -28.50 -16.99
CA GLU A 823 -23.27 -28.22 -16.11
C GLU A 823 -23.57 -28.55 -14.63
N ILE A 824 -24.81 -28.30 -14.19
CA ILE A 824 -25.30 -28.63 -12.84
C ILE A 824 -25.48 -30.14 -12.68
N VAL A 825 -26.04 -30.81 -13.69
CA VAL A 825 -26.27 -32.27 -13.68
C VAL A 825 -24.94 -33.04 -13.72
N ASP A 826 -23.97 -32.60 -14.51
CA ASP A 826 -22.64 -33.19 -14.60
C ASP A 826 -21.91 -33.09 -13.25
N GLY A 827 -22.01 -31.93 -12.58
CA GLY A 827 -21.50 -31.73 -11.22
C GLY A 827 -22.16 -32.64 -10.19
N LEU A 828 -23.47 -32.85 -10.25
CA LEU A 828 -24.21 -33.75 -9.35
C LEU A 828 -23.87 -35.23 -9.57
N THR A 829 -23.62 -35.62 -10.82
CA THR A 829 -23.29 -37.01 -11.20
C THR A 829 -21.90 -37.42 -10.71
N GLU A 830 -20.98 -36.48 -10.54
CA GLU A 830 -19.67 -36.71 -9.90
C GLU A 830 -19.76 -36.92 -8.37
N ILE A 831 -20.84 -36.45 -7.73
CA ILE A 831 -20.98 -36.38 -6.26
C ILE A 831 -21.68 -37.61 -5.69
N VAL A 832 -22.60 -38.25 -6.44
CA VAL A 832 -23.41 -39.36 -5.91
C VAL A 832 -22.60 -40.69 -5.94
N PRO A 833 -22.42 -41.38 -4.80
CA PRO A 833 -21.77 -42.68 -4.79
C PRO A 833 -22.47 -43.67 -5.73
N ARG A 834 -21.69 -44.47 -6.49
CA ARG A 834 -22.17 -45.45 -7.49
C ARG A 834 -23.35 -46.35 -7.05
N LYS A 835 -23.58 -46.50 -5.75
CA LYS A 835 -24.66 -47.30 -5.13
C LYS A 835 -26.06 -46.67 -5.16
N ILE A 836 -26.23 -45.42 -5.58
CA ILE A 836 -27.54 -44.73 -5.61
C ILE A 836 -27.94 -44.31 -7.04
N THR A 837 -27.00 -44.33 -7.99
CA THR A 837 -27.19 -44.00 -9.42
C THR A 837 -28.45 -44.64 -10.03
N HIS A 838 -28.77 -45.88 -9.65
CA HIS A 838 -29.92 -46.64 -10.17
C HIS A 838 -31.30 -46.10 -9.73
N LYS A 839 -31.36 -45.31 -8.65
CA LYS A 839 -32.60 -44.67 -8.17
C LYS A 839 -32.84 -43.28 -8.76
N ILE A 840 -31.77 -42.60 -9.18
CA ILE A 840 -31.81 -41.23 -9.73
C ILE A 840 -31.94 -41.25 -11.26
N THR A 841 -31.43 -42.29 -11.93
CA THR A 841 -31.49 -42.45 -13.40
C THR A 841 -32.91 -42.34 -14.00
N PRO A 842 -34.00 -42.82 -13.37
CA PRO A 842 -35.35 -42.68 -13.94
C PRO A 842 -35.87 -41.23 -13.98
N VAL A 843 -35.39 -40.37 -13.08
CA VAL A 843 -35.78 -38.94 -12.98
C VAL A 843 -35.06 -38.09 -14.03
N ILE A 844 -33.88 -38.53 -14.50
CA ILE A 844 -33.01 -37.81 -15.43
C ILE A 844 -33.26 -38.22 -16.90
N SER A 845 -34.26 -39.05 -17.20
CA SER A 845 -34.57 -39.37 -18.61
C SER A 845 -35.19 -38.17 -19.33
N ILE A 846 -34.34 -37.49 -20.11
CA ILE A 846 -34.63 -36.31 -20.92
C ILE A 846 -35.84 -36.53 -21.87
N GLU A 847 -36.15 -37.76 -22.26
CA GLU A 847 -37.22 -38.11 -23.20
C GLU A 847 -38.66 -37.92 -22.65
N GLY A 848 -38.88 -38.10 -21.35
CA GLY A 848 -40.23 -38.02 -20.76
C GLY A 848 -40.78 -36.60 -20.68
N HIS A 849 -39.93 -35.64 -20.30
CA HIS A 849 -40.30 -34.22 -20.22
C HIS A 849 -40.42 -33.56 -21.60
N LEU A 850 -39.62 -33.99 -22.58
CA LEU A 850 -39.69 -33.52 -23.98
C LEU A 850 -41.07 -33.78 -24.62
N LEU A 851 -41.76 -34.88 -24.26
CA LEU A 851 -43.08 -35.19 -24.81
C LEU A 851 -44.21 -34.29 -24.26
N GLN A 852 -44.07 -33.77 -23.03
CA GLN A 852 -45.05 -32.86 -22.43
C GLN A 852 -44.83 -31.40 -22.83
N VAL A 853 -43.58 -30.96 -22.97
CA VAL A 853 -43.25 -29.59 -23.41
C VAL A 853 -43.59 -29.39 -24.89
N ASN A 854 -43.34 -30.37 -25.75
CA ASN A 854 -43.77 -30.31 -27.17
C ASN A 854 -45.29 -30.25 -27.33
N LYS A 855 -46.06 -30.96 -26.49
CA LYS A 855 -47.54 -30.89 -26.52
C LYS A 855 -48.10 -29.54 -26.08
N ARG A 856 -47.39 -28.79 -25.23
CA ARG A 856 -47.80 -27.45 -24.82
C ARG A 856 -47.44 -26.38 -25.86
N MET A 857 -46.28 -26.49 -26.53
CA MET A 857 -45.93 -25.59 -27.63
C MET A 857 -46.84 -25.74 -28.85
N PHE A 858 -47.20 -26.97 -29.24
CA PHE A 858 -48.10 -27.20 -30.39
C PHE A 858 -49.56 -26.77 -30.17
N LYS A 859 -49.91 -26.37 -28.94
CA LYS A 859 -51.24 -25.80 -28.62
C LYS A 859 -51.21 -24.27 -28.57
N TYR A 860 -50.01 -23.68 -28.63
CA TYR A 860 -49.77 -22.23 -28.54
C TYR A 860 -49.32 -21.63 -29.89
N ILE A 861 -48.81 -22.46 -30.80
CA ILE A 861 -48.74 -22.22 -32.25
C ILE A 861 -50.05 -22.68 -32.86
#